data_AF-A0AAI8ZKF0-F1
#
_entry.id   AF-A0AAI8ZKF0-F1
#
_cell.length_a   1.000
_cell.length_b   1.000
_cell.length_c   1.000
_cell.angle_alpha   90.00
_cell.angle_beta   90.00
_cell.angle_gamma   90.00
#
_symmetry.space_group_name_H-M   'P 1'
#
loop_
_entity.id
_entity.type
_entity.pdbx_description
1 polymer ?
#
loop_
_entity_poly.entity_id
_entity_poly.type
_entity_poly.pdbx_seq_one_letter_code
_entity_poly.pdbx_strand_id
1 'polypeptide(L)'
;MRIAMISEHASPLATLGGVDAGGQNVHVAALSAALAEEGHTVTVYTRRDDEALPARVAFAPGVEVVHLDAGPARAVPKDELLPHMGELADGLLADWRTARPDVVHSHFWMSGVAALDAAARLASSPVGAAAAPPVLHTFHALGSVKRRHLGAEDTSPAARAELEPGVGRRADAVIATCSDEAAELVRAGVDAARITVIPCGVDIEHFTPRADDDDAAGPMRVMVVGRLVPRKGVDLAIEAVGILARRGHRDVELVVVGGSGDAASGADDPEARRLMDAARAAGVADRVRLHGRVSQADMPAVMRTADVVVCAPWYEPFGIVPLEAMASGVPVVASAVGGLTDSVVDGVTGILVPPRDPAAIADALGELRADPARRRRLGRAGRARMEHGYAWSTVAARTAEAYRAAIQAAAPDDLPADPTVVDAHLDALAPVLADLRTHAPRLTAWGREMADRLSHGARLIAAGNGGSAAEAQHLTSELVGRFDGDRRPFSAIALHSESSAVTAIGNDYGFDEVFARQVHAHARSGDIVVLLSTSGRSENLLRAAAAARAAGATTWAMTGPGPNPLVEACDESLALDGPSANVQEAQLVAVHAICRSFESRLQANDRAAARASATTAAATLSASAAASASVPVTVAPASTTTAPAEVPA
;
A
#
# COMPACT_ATOMS: atom_id res chain seq x y z
N MET A 1 -9.63 -19.76 -5.75
CA MET A 1 -9.06 -20.06 -7.08
C MET A 1 -8.15 -21.27 -6.96
N ARG A 2 -7.98 -22.03 -8.04
CA ARG A 2 -6.93 -23.03 -8.22
C ARG A 2 -5.73 -22.36 -8.89
N ILE A 3 -4.63 -22.29 -8.17
CA ILE A 3 -3.44 -21.52 -8.56
C ILE A 3 -2.32 -22.52 -8.90
N ALA A 4 -1.80 -22.45 -10.12
CA ALA A 4 -0.60 -23.19 -10.50
C ALA A 4 0.64 -22.31 -10.29
N MET A 5 1.46 -22.64 -9.30
CA MET A 5 2.67 -21.92 -8.94
C MET A 5 3.91 -22.61 -9.53
N ILE A 6 4.59 -22.02 -10.49
CA ILE A 6 5.67 -22.71 -11.24
C ILE A 6 7.02 -22.18 -10.76
N SER A 7 7.86 -23.04 -10.19
CA SER A 7 9.20 -22.68 -9.69
C SER A 7 10.17 -23.82 -9.98
N GLU A 8 10.83 -23.77 -11.13
CA GLU A 8 11.53 -24.95 -11.70
C GLU A 8 12.74 -25.41 -10.90
N HIS A 9 13.45 -24.50 -10.24
CA HIS A 9 14.69 -24.79 -9.52
C HIS A 9 14.62 -24.46 -8.02
N ALA A 10 13.57 -23.77 -7.57
CA ALA A 10 13.43 -23.32 -6.19
C ALA A 10 12.19 -23.98 -5.56
N SER A 11 12.36 -25.24 -5.17
CA SER A 11 11.34 -26.01 -4.47
C SER A 11 11.01 -25.39 -3.11
N PRO A 12 9.73 -25.28 -2.71
CA PRO A 12 9.34 -24.83 -1.37
C PRO A 12 9.69 -25.87 -0.28
N LEU A 13 10.06 -27.10 -0.66
CA LEU A 13 10.48 -28.16 0.27
C LEU A 13 11.98 -28.13 0.58
N ALA A 14 12.75 -27.27 -0.09
CA ALA A 14 14.19 -27.22 0.10
C ALA A 14 14.56 -26.77 1.52
N THR A 15 15.47 -27.50 2.17
CA THR A 15 16.01 -27.11 3.48
C THR A 15 16.70 -25.75 3.37
N LEU A 16 16.15 -24.74 4.04
CA LEU A 16 16.63 -23.37 4.00
C LEU A 16 18.09 -23.27 4.46
N GLY A 17 18.89 -22.49 3.71
CA GLY A 17 20.34 -22.36 3.93
C GLY A 17 21.20 -23.41 3.23
N GLY A 18 20.63 -24.32 2.43
CA GLY A 18 21.37 -25.12 1.44
C GLY A 18 21.96 -24.27 0.30
N VAL A 19 22.83 -24.87 -0.54
CA VAL A 19 23.48 -24.17 -1.66
C VAL A 19 22.46 -23.59 -2.66
N ASP A 20 21.29 -24.24 -2.78
CA ASP A 20 20.19 -23.88 -3.69
C ASP A 20 18.94 -23.27 -2.99
N ALA A 21 18.94 -23.13 -1.66
CA ALA A 21 17.79 -22.58 -0.92
C ALA A 21 17.98 -21.08 -0.65
N GLY A 22 17.45 -20.25 -1.55
CA GLY A 22 17.56 -18.78 -1.51
C GLY A 22 16.23 -18.07 -1.23
N GLY A 23 16.21 -16.75 -1.48
CA GLY A 23 15.02 -15.93 -1.26
C GLY A 23 13.81 -16.34 -2.11
N GLN A 24 14.03 -16.91 -3.30
CA GLN A 24 12.94 -17.44 -4.12
C GLN A 24 12.22 -18.61 -3.45
N ASN A 25 12.94 -19.55 -2.81
CA ASN A 25 12.33 -20.68 -2.11
C ASN A 25 11.43 -20.19 -0.97
N VAL A 26 11.95 -19.26 -0.15
CA VAL A 26 11.19 -18.63 0.94
C VAL A 26 9.94 -17.95 0.39
N HIS A 27 10.09 -17.18 -0.69
CA HIS A 27 8.98 -16.46 -1.30
C HIS A 27 7.88 -17.39 -1.80
N VAL A 28 8.24 -18.41 -2.60
CA VAL A 28 7.26 -19.35 -3.16
C VAL A 28 6.56 -20.14 -2.06
N ALA A 29 7.31 -20.61 -1.06
CA ALA A 29 6.74 -21.35 0.07
C ALA A 29 5.74 -20.49 0.87
N ALA A 30 6.16 -19.31 1.29
CA ALA A 30 5.35 -18.45 2.16
C ALA A 30 4.15 -17.83 1.42
N LEU A 31 4.32 -17.40 0.16
CA LEU A 31 3.22 -16.90 -0.65
C LEU A 31 2.17 -18.00 -0.90
N SER A 32 2.60 -19.23 -1.18
CA SER A 32 1.67 -20.35 -1.40
C SER A 32 0.87 -20.67 -0.15
N ALA A 33 1.51 -20.68 1.03
CA ALA A 33 0.85 -20.89 2.30
C ALA A 33 -0.17 -19.77 2.61
N ALA A 34 0.22 -18.51 2.47
CA ALA A 34 -0.65 -17.36 2.73
C ALA A 34 -1.85 -17.30 1.76
N LEU A 35 -1.67 -17.63 0.48
CA LEU A 35 -2.79 -17.75 -0.48
C LEU A 35 -3.76 -18.88 -0.09
N ALA A 36 -3.26 -19.98 0.47
CA ALA A 36 -4.11 -21.07 0.95
C ALA A 36 -4.89 -20.70 2.22
N GLU A 37 -4.28 -19.92 3.13
CA GLU A 37 -4.97 -19.34 4.30
C GLU A 37 -6.11 -18.39 3.89
N GLU A 38 -5.99 -17.69 2.76
CA GLU A 38 -7.08 -16.92 2.13
C GLU A 38 -8.16 -17.80 1.45
N GLY A 39 -8.05 -19.13 1.55
CA GLY A 39 -9.03 -20.08 1.02
C GLY A 39 -8.81 -20.45 -0.45
N HIS A 40 -7.62 -20.24 -0.99
CA HIS A 40 -7.25 -20.74 -2.32
C HIS A 40 -6.65 -22.15 -2.26
N THR A 41 -6.61 -22.83 -3.41
CA THR A 41 -5.90 -24.10 -3.56
C THR A 41 -4.68 -23.85 -4.44
N VAL A 42 -3.49 -24.18 -3.93
CA VAL A 42 -2.22 -23.92 -4.61
C VAL A 42 -1.52 -25.23 -4.95
N THR A 43 -1.15 -25.39 -6.20
CA THR A 43 -0.31 -26.49 -6.66
C THR A 43 1.02 -25.91 -7.12
N VAL A 44 2.10 -26.23 -6.40
CA VAL A 44 3.46 -25.79 -6.72
C VAL A 44 4.15 -26.83 -7.59
N TYR A 45 4.54 -26.45 -8.80
CA TYR A 45 5.26 -27.32 -9.73
C TYR A 45 6.75 -26.98 -9.69
N THR A 46 7.57 -28.01 -9.44
CA THR A 46 9.04 -27.92 -9.44
C THR A 46 9.61 -29.09 -10.22
N ARG A 47 10.83 -28.97 -10.72
CA ARG A 47 11.54 -30.11 -11.32
C ARG A 47 11.85 -31.15 -10.24
N ARG A 48 11.77 -32.43 -10.60
CA ARG A 48 12.31 -33.54 -9.79
C ARG A 48 13.84 -33.54 -9.86
N ASP A 49 14.49 -33.36 -8.73
CA ASP A 49 15.96 -33.31 -8.60
C ASP A 49 16.55 -34.45 -7.76
N ASP A 50 15.73 -35.41 -7.35
CA ASP A 50 16.13 -36.66 -6.69
C ASP A 50 15.13 -37.77 -7.05
N GLU A 51 15.63 -38.95 -7.41
CA GLU A 51 14.82 -40.14 -7.74
C GLU A 51 13.89 -40.58 -6.60
N ALA A 52 14.28 -40.33 -5.35
CA ALA A 52 13.51 -40.71 -4.16
C ALA A 52 12.30 -39.80 -3.89
N LEU A 53 12.24 -38.62 -4.52
CA LEU A 53 11.12 -37.69 -4.31
C LEU A 53 9.82 -38.27 -4.89
N PRO A 54 8.71 -38.28 -4.13
CA PRO A 54 7.43 -38.71 -4.68
C PRO A 54 6.93 -37.67 -5.69
N ALA A 55 6.08 -38.10 -6.64
CA ALA A 55 5.53 -37.20 -7.66
C ALA A 55 4.70 -36.05 -7.07
N ARG A 56 4.06 -36.27 -5.92
CA ARG A 56 3.18 -35.33 -5.24
C ARG A 56 3.42 -35.36 -3.74
N VAL A 57 3.54 -34.19 -3.10
CA VAL A 57 3.77 -34.02 -1.66
C VAL A 57 2.80 -32.98 -1.11
N ALA A 58 2.06 -33.33 -0.05
CA ALA A 58 1.31 -32.32 0.71
C ALA A 58 2.29 -31.42 1.48
N PHE A 59 2.22 -30.11 1.28
CA PHE A 59 3.12 -29.15 1.93
C PHE A 59 2.45 -28.46 3.12
N ALA A 60 1.24 -27.94 2.92
CA ALA A 60 0.42 -27.28 3.93
C ALA A 60 -1.07 -27.51 3.60
N PRO A 61 -2.01 -27.25 4.52
CA PRO A 61 -3.44 -27.26 4.18
C PRO A 61 -3.71 -26.38 2.96
N GLY A 62 -4.29 -26.96 1.90
CA GLY A 62 -4.56 -26.25 0.64
C GLY A 62 -3.35 -26.08 -0.30
N VAL A 63 -2.16 -26.59 0.05
CA VAL A 63 -0.94 -26.52 -0.78
C VAL A 63 -0.33 -27.90 -1.02
N GLU A 64 -0.11 -28.22 -2.29
CA GLU A 64 0.58 -29.43 -2.74
C GLU A 64 1.77 -29.08 -3.64
N VAL A 65 2.84 -29.88 -3.58
CA VAL A 65 4.01 -29.77 -4.43
C VAL A 65 4.02 -30.95 -5.40
N VAL A 66 4.15 -30.67 -6.70
CA VAL A 66 4.23 -31.64 -7.79
C VAL A 66 5.64 -31.62 -8.38
N HIS A 67 6.33 -32.75 -8.32
CA HIS A 67 7.64 -32.94 -8.93
C HIS A 67 7.49 -33.45 -10.37
N LEU A 68 7.89 -32.60 -11.32
CA LEU A 68 7.83 -32.89 -12.75
C LEU A 68 9.16 -33.47 -13.26
N ASP A 69 9.06 -34.50 -14.08
CA ASP A 69 10.22 -35.13 -14.73
C ASP A 69 10.66 -34.26 -15.91
N ALA A 70 11.67 -33.41 -15.67
CA ALA A 70 12.26 -32.54 -16.67
C ALA A 70 13.79 -32.65 -16.59
N GLY A 71 14.38 -33.45 -17.49
CA GLY A 71 15.76 -33.89 -17.40
C GLY A 71 16.00 -34.97 -16.34
N PRO A 72 17.26 -35.24 -15.96
CA PRO A 72 17.59 -36.35 -15.05
C PRO A 72 17.09 -36.07 -13.63
N ALA A 73 16.64 -37.07 -12.86
CA ALA A 73 16.20 -36.88 -11.47
C ALA A 73 17.38 -36.74 -10.47
N ARG A 74 18.24 -35.75 -10.73
CA ARG A 74 19.40 -35.36 -9.90
C ARG A 74 19.55 -33.84 -9.89
N ALA A 75 20.33 -33.32 -8.95
CA ALA A 75 20.72 -31.91 -8.96
C ALA A 75 21.41 -31.55 -10.29
N VAL A 76 20.93 -30.49 -10.95
CA VAL A 76 21.50 -29.93 -12.18
C VAL A 76 21.76 -28.45 -11.93
N PRO A 77 22.95 -27.93 -12.26
CA PRO A 77 23.26 -26.52 -12.10
C PRO A 77 22.22 -25.64 -12.78
N LYS A 78 21.81 -24.55 -12.12
CA LYS A 78 20.73 -23.69 -12.61
C LYS A 78 20.94 -23.20 -14.05
N ASP A 79 22.17 -22.83 -14.41
CA ASP A 79 22.48 -22.32 -15.75
C ASP A 79 22.45 -23.41 -16.84
N GLU A 80 22.36 -24.69 -16.46
CA GLU A 80 22.23 -25.84 -17.37
C GLU A 80 20.78 -26.34 -17.52
N LEU A 81 19.80 -25.74 -16.83
CA LEU A 81 18.41 -26.22 -16.82
C LEU A 81 17.60 -25.88 -18.07
N LEU A 82 18.01 -24.85 -18.83
CA LEU A 82 17.23 -24.33 -19.97
C LEU A 82 16.79 -25.42 -20.98
N PRO A 83 17.62 -26.40 -21.37
CA PRO A 83 17.22 -27.44 -22.32
C PRO A 83 16.02 -28.29 -21.86
N HIS A 84 15.75 -28.35 -20.55
CA HIS A 84 14.68 -29.17 -19.98
C HIS A 84 13.34 -28.45 -19.85
N MET A 85 13.24 -27.17 -20.21
CA MET A 85 12.00 -26.40 -20.05
C MET A 85 10.85 -26.88 -20.94
N GLY A 86 11.15 -27.55 -22.07
CA GLY A 86 10.14 -28.20 -22.90
C GLY A 86 9.51 -29.41 -22.20
N GLU A 87 10.32 -30.25 -21.56
CA GLU A 87 9.85 -31.41 -20.78
C GLU A 87 9.07 -30.94 -19.54
N LEU A 88 9.50 -29.84 -18.90
CA LEU A 88 8.74 -29.21 -17.82
C LEU A 88 7.36 -28.75 -18.31
N ALA A 89 7.28 -28.13 -19.48
CA ALA A 89 6.01 -27.72 -20.09
C ALA A 89 5.12 -28.92 -20.44
N ASP A 90 5.69 -30.04 -20.87
CA ASP A 90 4.94 -31.28 -21.11
C ASP A 90 4.32 -31.84 -19.82
N GLY A 91 5.08 -31.83 -18.72
CA GLY A 91 4.59 -32.21 -17.39
C GLY A 91 3.46 -31.30 -16.89
N LEU A 92 3.61 -29.98 -17.03
CA LEU A 92 2.56 -29.00 -16.71
C LEU A 92 1.29 -29.26 -17.52
N LEU A 93 1.43 -29.43 -18.83
CA LEU A 93 0.31 -29.66 -19.74
C LEU A 93 -0.42 -30.97 -19.43
N ALA A 94 0.30 -32.04 -19.08
CA ALA A 94 -0.29 -33.31 -18.69
C ALA A 94 -1.16 -33.15 -17.44
N ASP A 95 -0.68 -32.43 -16.43
CA ASP A 95 -1.42 -32.20 -15.19
C ASP A 95 -2.63 -31.28 -15.42
N TRP A 96 -2.45 -30.16 -16.12
CA TRP A 96 -3.52 -29.18 -16.40
C TRP A 96 -4.66 -29.72 -17.27
N ARG A 97 -4.41 -30.77 -18.06
CA ARG A 97 -5.48 -31.50 -18.78
C ARG A 97 -6.42 -32.25 -17.85
N THR A 98 -5.96 -32.61 -16.65
CA THR A 98 -6.76 -33.30 -15.64
C THR A 98 -7.32 -32.32 -14.61
N ALA A 99 -6.50 -31.39 -14.15
CA ALA A 99 -6.84 -30.38 -13.15
C ALA A 99 -6.39 -29.00 -13.64
N ARG A 100 -7.22 -28.38 -14.48
CA ARG A 100 -6.92 -27.06 -15.07
C ARG A 100 -6.84 -25.98 -13.99
N PRO A 101 -5.78 -25.15 -13.93
CA PRO A 101 -5.75 -24.02 -13.02
C PRO A 101 -6.67 -22.89 -13.50
N ASP A 102 -7.11 -22.05 -12.57
CA ASP A 102 -7.82 -20.81 -12.89
C ASP A 102 -6.81 -19.70 -13.26
N VAL A 103 -5.59 -19.77 -12.70
CA VAL A 103 -4.48 -18.85 -12.96
C VAL A 103 -3.14 -19.55 -12.81
N VAL A 104 -2.15 -19.16 -13.62
CA VAL A 104 -0.76 -19.62 -13.53
C VAL A 104 0.10 -18.47 -13.04
N HIS A 105 0.94 -18.71 -12.04
CA HIS A 105 1.96 -17.75 -11.60
C HIS A 105 3.34 -18.42 -11.66
N SER A 106 4.17 -17.96 -12.58
CA SER A 106 5.52 -18.49 -12.80
C SER A 106 6.58 -17.63 -12.13
N HIS A 107 7.57 -18.29 -11.54
CA HIS A 107 8.63 -17.67 -10.76
C HIS A 107 10.00 -17.99 -11.36
N PHE A 108 10.74 -16.95 -11.73
CA PHE A 108 12.00 -16.99 -12.48
C PHE A 108 11.82 -17.31 -13.98
N TRP A 109 12.67 -16.71 -14.80
CA TRP A 109 12.46 -16.62 -16.25
C TRP A 109 12.27 -17.98 -16.95
N MET A 110 12.94 -19.04 -16.49
CA MET A 110 12.81 -20.39 -17.06
C MET A 110 11.44 -21.02 -16.78
N SER A 111 10.90 -20.88 -15.56
CA SER A 111 9.49 -21.22 -15.28
C SER A 111 8.54 -20.44 -16.18
N GLY A 112 8.83 -19.16 -16.45
CA GLY A 112 8.04 -18.35 -17.37
C GLY A 112 8.03 -18.90 -18.80
N VAL A 113 9.18 -19.38 -19.29
CA VAL A 113 9.28 -20.05 -20.60
C VAL A 113 8.39 -21.29 -20.64
N ALA A 114 8.51 -22.18 -19.64
CA ALA A 114 7.72 -23.42 -19.59
C ALA A 114 6.21 -23.16 -19.40
N ALA A 115 5.84 -22.21 -18.54
CA ALA A 115 4.44 -21.87 -18.26
C ALA A 115 3.72 -21.30 -19.49
N LEU A 116 4.36 -20.37 -20.21
CA LEU A 116 3.80 -19.77 -21.43
C LEU A 116 3.66 -20.82 -22.54
N ASP A 117 4.62 -21.73 -22.68
CA ASP A 117 4.57 -22.82 -23.65
C ASP A 117 3.42 -23.80 -23.33
N ALA A 118 3.30 -24.24 -22.08
CA ALA A 118 2.21 -25.11 -21.63
C ALA A 118 0.84 -24.44 -21.83
N ALA A 119 0.70 -23.15 -21.50
CA ALA A 119 -0.55 -22.40 -21.68
C ALA A 119 -0.93 -22.24 -23.16
N ALA A 120 0.04 -21.92 -24.04
CA ALA A 120 -0.18 -21.81 -25.48
C ALA A 120 -0.58 -23.15 -26.12
N ARG A 121 0.06 -24.25 -25.72
CA ARG A 121 -0.29 -25.60 -26.17
C ARG A 121 -1.67 -26.04 -25.68
N LEU A 122 -2.03 -25.66 -24.44
CA LEU A 122 -3.37 -25.91 -23.90
C LEU A 122 -4.43 -25.13 -24.67
N ALA A 123 -4.18 -23.87 -25.02
CA ALA A 123 -5.06 -23.02 -25.82
C ALA A 123 -5.35 -23.61 -27.22
N SER A 124 -4.36 -24.31 -27.78
CA SER A 124 -4.42 -24.88 -29.13
C SER A 124 -5.03 -26.30 -29.17
N SER A 125 -5.45 -26.85 -28.03
CA SER A 125 -5.96 -28.22 -27.90
C SER A 125 -7.42 -28.33 -28.38
N PRO A 126 -7.82 -29.39 -29.12
CA PRO A 126 -9.21 -29.60 -29.55
C PRO A 126 -10.19 -29.91 -28.41
N VAL A 127 -9.67 -30.26 -27.23
CA VAL A 127 -10.47 -30.63 -26.05
C VAL A 127 -10.91 -29.36 -25.31
N GLY A 128 -12.02 -28.77 -25.77
CA GLY A 128 -12.85 -27.86 -24.99
C GLY A 128 -12.54 -26.37 -25.14
N ALA A 129 -13.54 -25.64 -25.63
CA ALA A 129 -13.68 -24.19 -25.84
C ALA A 129 -13.39 -23.23 -24.65
N ALA A 130 -12.55 -23.59 -23.69
CA ALA A 130 -12.19 -22.72 -22.56
C ALA A 130 -10.87 -21.97 -22.84
N ALA A 131 -10.88 -20.63 -22.69
CA ALA A 131 -9.70 -19.76 -22.81
C ALA A 131 -8.53 -20.28 -21.94
N ALA A 132 -7.29 -20.23 -22.41
CA ALA A 132 -6.12 -20.64 -21.59
C ALA A 132 -6.08 -19.86 -20.26
N PRO A 133 -5.60 -20.47 -19.16
CA PRO A 133 -5.47 -19.73 -17.91
C PRO A 133 -4.47 -18.58 -18.11
N PRO A 134 -4.75 -17.37 -17.57
CA PRO A 134 -3.81 -16.26 -17.65
C PRO A 134 -2.51 -16.63 -16.91
N VAL A 135 -1.39 -16.20 -17.48
CA VAL A 135 -0.04 -16.40 -16.96
C VAL A 135 0.48 -15.11 -16.39
N LEU A 136 0.62 -15.08 -15.06
CA LEU A 136 1.38 -14.08 -14.34
C LEU A 136 2.83 -14.53 -14.16
N HIS A 137 3.74 -13.56 -14.06
CA HIS A 137 5.16 -13.82 -13.92
C HIS A 137 5.84 -12.92 -12.89
N THR A 138 6.69 -13.52 -12.04
CA THR A 138 7.64 -12.81 -11.17
C THR A 138 9.07 -13.24 -11.53
N PHE A 139 9.94 -12.28 -11.87
CA PHE A 139 11.27 -12.59 -12.40
C PHE A 139 12.31 -13.01 -11.36
N HIS A 140 12.20 -12.50 -10.12
CA HIS A 140 13.13 -12.74 -8.99
C HIS A 140 14.55 -12.17 -9.17
N ALA A 141 15.09 -12.20 -10.38
CA ALA A 141 16.34 -11.55 -10.74
C ALA A 141 16.41 -11.36 -12.26
N LEU A 142 16.71 -10.15 -12.71
CA LEU A 142 16.86 -9.83 -14.12
C LEU A 142 18.28 -10.08 -14.63
N GLY A 143 18.39 -10.69 -15.81
CA GLY A 143 19.66 -10.97 -16.48
C GLY A 143 20.37 -9.69 -16.92
N SER A 144 19.63 -8.66 -17.33
CA SER A 144 20.18 -7.34 -17.66
C SER A 144 20.95 -6.73 -16.47
N VAL A 145 20.35 -6.81 -15.27
CA VAL A 145 20.95 -6.29 -14.04
C VAL A 145 22.12 -7.16 -13.59
N LYS A 146 21.98 -8.50 -13.66
CA LYS A 146 23.08 -9.43 -13.35
C LYS A 146 24.30 -9.13 -14.24
N ARG A 147 24.10 -8.98 -15.54
CA ARG A 147 25.17 -8.67 -16.51
C ARG A 147 25.83 -7.33 -16.26
N ARG A 148 25.08 -6.29 -15.89
CA ARG A 148 25.62 -4.96 -15.53
C ARG A 148 26.61 -5.04 -14.37
N HIS A 149 26.37 -5.92 -13.40
CA HIS A 149 27.17 -6.01 -12.18
C HIS A 149 28.28 -7.08 -12.25
N LEU A 150 28.05 -8.19 -12.93
CA LEU A 150 29.02 -9.30 -13.04
C LEU A 150 29.90 -9.23 -14.29
N GLY A 151 29.46 -8.53 -15.35
CA GLY A 151 30.22 -8.42 -16.59
C GLY A 151 30.60 -9.79 -17.16
N ALA A 152 31.90 -10.06 -17.29
CA ALA A 152 32.43 -11.31 -17.81
C ALA A 152 32.23 -12.53 -16.88
N GLU A 153 31.86 -12.32 -15.61
CA GLU A 153 31.57 -13.38 -14.64
C GLU A 153 30.12 -13.90 -14.71
N ASP A 154 29.28 -13.34 -15.60
CA ASP A 154 27.91 -13.82 -15.79
C ASP A 154 27.87 -15.15 -16.56
N THR A 155 27.60 -16.23 -15.85
CA THR A 155 27.46 -17.60 -16.36
C THR A 155 26.09 -17.90 -17.01
N SER A 156 25.18 -16.92 -17.07
CA SER A 156 23.82 -17.17 -17.59
C SER A 156 23.85 -17.64 -19.06
N PRO A 157 22.92 -18.52 -19.48
CA PRO A 157 22.79 -18.93 -20.88
C PRO A 157 22.65 -17.74 -21.82
N ALA A 158 23.32 -17.78 -22.98
CA ALA A 158 23.25 -16.71 -23.98
C ALA A 158 21.80 -16.41 -24.42
N ALA A 159 20.99 -17.46 -24.56
CA ALA A 159 19.56 -17.37 -24.92
C ALA A 159 18.72 -16.57 -23.92
N ARG A 160 19.17 -16.41 -22.66
CA ARG A 160 18.47 -15.61 -21.64
C ARG A 160 18.21 -14.18 -22.11
N ALA A 161 19.14 -13.59 -22.85
CA ALA A 161 19.03 -12.21 -23.33
C ALA A 161 17.80 -11.96 -24.21
N GLU A 162 17.31 -13.00 -24.89
CA GLU A 162 16.12 -12.94 -25.73
C GLU A 162 14.88 -13.49 -25.01
N LEU A 163 15.04 -14.65 -24.36
CA LEU A 163 13.94 -15.38 -23.73
C LEU A 163 13.35 -14.64 -22.52
N GLU A 164 14.19 -14.08 -21.64
CA GLU A 164 13.73 -13.43 -20.41
C GLU A 164 12.85 -12.19 -20.70
N PRO A 165 13.27 -11.22 -21.54
CA PRO A 165 12.38 -10.15 -21.98
C PRO A 165 11.14 -10.66 -22.75
N GLY A 166 11.28 -11.76 -23.50
CA GLY A 166 10.19 -12.40 -24.22
C GLY A 166 9.11 -12.97 -23.29
N VAL A 167 9.48 -13.47 -22.10
CA VAL A 167 8.52 -13.87 -21.07
C VAL A 167 7.70 -12.68 -20.60
N GLY A 168 8.37 -11.57 -20.25
CA GLY A 168 7.68 -10.37 -19.75
C GLY A 168 6.71 -9.76 -20.76
N ARG A 169 7.06 -9.79 -22.06
CA ARG A 169 6.19 -9.28 -23.15
C ARG A 169 4.97 -10.15 -23.44
N ARG A 170 5.03 -11.45 -23.10
CA ARG A 170 3.97 -12.42 -23.41
C ARG A 170 3.11 -12.79 -22.21
N ALA A 171 3.60 -12.60 -20.98
CA ALA A 171 2.78 -12.75 -19.79
C ALA A 171 1.58 -11.80 -19.82
N ASP A 172 0.46 -12.26 -19.29
CA ASP A 172 -0.78 -11.48 -19.18
C ASP A 172 -0.63 -10.37 -18.14
N ALA A 173 0.14 -10.64 -17.07
CA ALA A 173 0.61 -9.64 -16.13
C ALA A 173 1.98 -10.02 -15.55
N VAL A 174 2.72 -9.02 -15.07
CA VAL A 174 4.01 -9.18 -14.41
C VAL A 174 3.94 -8.58 -13.01
N ILE A 175 4.34 -9.37 -12.02
CA ILE A 175 4.51 -8.91 -10.64
C ILE A 175 5.98 -8.58 -10.44
N ALA A 176 6.29 -7.29 -10.31
CA ALA A 176 7.61 -6.80 -9.95
C ALA A 176 7.73 -6.71 -8.42
N THR A 177 8.87 -7.12 -7.88
CA THR A 177 9.14 -7.12 -6.43
C THR A 177 9.53 -5.75 -5.89
N CYS A 178 9.94 -4.83 -6.76
CA CYS A 178 10.25 -3.44 -6.42
C CYS A 178 10.12 -2.51 -7.63
N SER A 179 10.14 -1.22 -7.35
CA SER A 179 10.01 -0.14 -8.34
C SER A 179 11.19 -0.10 -9.32
N ASP A 180 12.40 -0.43 -8.86
CA ASP A 180 13.59 -0.52 -9.73
C ASP A 180 13.47 -1.67 -10.74
N GLU A 181 12.97 -2.83 -10.30
CA GLU A 181 12.68 -3.97 -11.18
C GLU A 181 11.60 -3.61 -12.22
N ALA A 182 10.53 -2.92 -11.81
CA ALA A 182 9.51 -2.44 -12.74
C ALA A 182 10.11 -1.51 -13.81
N ALA A 183 11.00 -0.59 -13.43
CA ALA A 183 11.66 0.30 -14.37
C ALA A 183 12.58 -0.44 -15.35
N GLU A 184 13.30 -1.47 -14.89
CA GLU A 184 14.10 -2.35 -15.75
C GLU A 184 13.23 -3.15 -16.73
N LEU A 185 12.06 -3.63 -16.30
CA LEU A 185 11.12 -4.37 -17.14
C LEU A 185 10.52 -3.49 -18.25
N VAL A 186 10.15 -2.25 -17.93
CA VAL A 186 9.71 -1.28 -18.94
C VAL A 186 10.81 -1.03 -19.97
N ARG A 187 12.08 -0.88 -19.53
CA ARG A 187 13.23 -0.75 -20.44
C ARG A 187 13.47 -2.00 -21.28
N ALA A 188 13.09 -3.18 -20.80
CA ALA A 188 13.12 -4.44 -21.54
C ALA A 188 11.93 -4.62 -22.51
N GLY A 189 11.03 -3.63 -22.59
CA GLY A 189 9.89 -3.59 -23.51
C GLY A 189 8.63 -4.27 -22.99
N VAL A 190 8.53 -4.51 -21.68
CA VAL A 190 7.28 -4.96 -21.04
C VAL A 190 6.33 -3.76 -20.91
N ASP A 191 5.05 -3.96 -21.25
CA ASP A 191 4.03 -2.94 -21.13
C ASP A 191 3.83 -2.54 -19.66
N ALA A 192 3.98 -1.25 -19.35
CA ALA A 192 3.82 -0.71 -18.01
C ALA A 192 2.42 -0.97 -17.43
N ALA A 193 1.38 -1.04 -18.27
CA ALA A 193 0.01 -1.33 -17.84
C ALA A 193 -0.17 -2.76 -17.31
N ARG A 194 0.77 -3.67 -17.63
CA ARG A 194 0.76 -5.06 -17.18
C ARG A 194 1.65 -5.31 -15.96
N ILE A 195 2.40 -4.31 -15.50
CA ILE A 195 3.32 -4.44 -14.38
C ILE A 195 2.65 -3.93 -13.10
N THR A 196 2.59 -4.79 -12.09
CA THR A 196 2.18 -4.40 -10.74
C THR A 196 3.34 -4.62 -9.77
N VAL A 197 3.64 -3.62 -8.93
CA VAL A 197 4.69 -3.75 -7.91
C VAL A 197 4.11 -4.36 -6.64
N ILE A 198 4.47 -5.60 -6.33
CA ILE A 198 4.10 -6.31 -5.10
C ILE A 198 5.39 -6.84 -4.45
N PRO A 199 5.77 -6.36 -3.26
CA PRO A 199 7.04 -6.72 -2.64
C PRO A 199 7.03 -8.15 -2.10
N CYS A 200 8.21 -8.62 -1.68
CA CYS A 200 8.30 -9.82 -0.85
C CYS A 200 7.67 -9.57 0.53
N GLY A 201 7.13 -10.62 1.14
CA GLY A 201 6.58 -10.58 2.48
C GLY A 201 7.56 -11.00 3.58
N VAL A 202 7.15 -10.76 4.83
CA VAL A 202 7.80 -11.23 6.06
C VAL A 202 6.75 -11.80 7.01
N ASP A 203 7.14 -12.83 7.75
CA ASP A 203 6.33 -13.40 8.82
C ASP A 203 6.49 -12.56 10.10
N ILE A 204 5.52 -11.68 10.32
CA ILE A 204 5.51 -10.74 11.46
C ILE A 204 5.18 -11.41 12.80
N GLU A 205 4.67 -12.64 12.78
CA GLU A 205 4.39 -13.46 13.96
C GLU A 205 5.65 -14.23 14.40
N HIS A 206 6.46 -14.67 13.45
CA HIS A 206 7.75 -15.32 13.71
C HIS A 206 8.86 -14.32 14.07
N PHE A 207 9.01 -13.25 13.29
CA PHE A 207 9.97 -12.19 13.55
C PHE A 207 9.38 -11.15 14.50
N THR A 208 9.50 -11.38 15.81
CA THR A 208 8.92 -10.53 16.85
C THR A 208 9.88 -9.45 17.35
N PRO A 209 9.36 -8.29 17.80
CA PRO A 209 10.18 -7.18 18.28
C PRO A 209 11.08 -7.55 19.46
N ARG A 210 12.25 -6.92 19.54
CA ARG A 210 13.07 -6.90 20.75
C ARG A 210 12.34 -6.18 21.90
N ALA A 211 12.54 -6.62 23.14
CA ALA A 211 12.03 -5.92 24.32
C ALA A 211 12.63 -4.51 24.43
N ASP A 212 11.83 -3.54 24.88
CA ASP A 212 12.24 -2.12 24.97
C ASP A 212 13.39 -1.89 25.97
N ASP A 213 13.55 -2.76 26.97
CA ASP A 213 14.55 -2.65 28.05
C ASP A 213 15.90 -3.30 27.72
N ASP A 214 16.05 -3.88 26.54
CA ASP A 214 17.16 -4.77 26.19
C ASP A 214 18.45 -4.03 25.74
N ASP A 215 18.60 -2.75 26.07
CA ASP A 215 19.85 -2.01 25.85
C ASP A 215 20.90 -2.50 26.86
N ALA A 216 21.47 -3.66 26.56
CA ALA A 216 22.55 -4.24 27.34
C ALA A 216 23.72 -3.25 27.43
N ALA A 217 24.25 -3.06 28.64
CA ALA A 217 25.51 -2.36 28.83
C ALA A 217 26.62 -3.14 28.08
N GLY A 218 27.16 -2.57 27.01
CA GLY A 218 28.15 -3.26 26.17
C GLY A 218 28.45 -2.55 24.85
N PRO A 219 29.33 -3.11 24.01
CA PRO A 219 29.58 -2.59 22.68
C PRO A 219 28.34 -2.72 21.80
N MET A 220 28.12 -1.73 20.93
CA MET A 220 27.07 -1.76 19.93
C MET A 220 27.32 -2.90 18.93
N ARG A 221 26.36 -3.81 18.79
CA ARG A 221 26.44 -4.95 17.88
C ARG A 221 25.82 -4.63 16.53
N VAL A 222 26.67 -4.52 15.52
CA VAL A 222 26.29 -4.41 14.11
C VAL A 222 26.21 -5.81 13.52
N MET A 223 25.13 -6.13 12.83
CA MET A 223 24.93 -7.44 12.21
C MET A 223 24.84 -7.34 10.70
N VAL A 224 25.43 -8.30 10.00
CA VAL A 224 25.22 -8.52 8.56
C VAL A 224 24.76 -9.97 8.38
N VAL A 225 23.68 -10.18 7.62
CA VAL A 225 23.11 -11.51 7.39
C VAL A 225 23.12 -11.83 5.90
N GLY A 226 23.61 -13.02 5.54
CA GLY A 226 23.47 -13.55 4.18
C GLY A 226 24.59 -14.49 3.75
N ARG A 227 24.54 -14.92 2.49
CA ARG A 227 25.60 -15.73 1.87
C ARG A 227 26.91 -14.96 1.84
N LEU A 228 28.01 -15.64 2.14
CA LEU A 228 29.36 -15.09 2.01
C LEU A 228 29.75 -15.10 0.53
N VAL A 229 29.43 -14.01 -0.15
CA VAL A 229 29.88 -13.71 -1.51
C VAL A 229 30.16 -12.21 -1.63
N PRO A 230 31.15 -11.77 -2.44
CA PRO A 230 31.58 -10.36 -2.48
C PRO A 230 30.44 -9.36 -2.72
N ARG A 231 29.50 -9.71 -3.61
CA ARG A 231 28.35 -8.86 -3.97
C ARG A 231 27.37 -8.57 -2.82
N LYS A 232 27.50 -9.23 -1.67
CA LYS A 232 26.70 -8.95 -0.46
C LYS A 232 27.31 -7.84 0.41
N GLY A 233 28.54 -7.40 0.12
CA GLY A 233 29.14 -6.20 0.72
C GLY A 233 29.51 -6.32 2.20
N VAL A 234 29.82 -7.53 2.69
CA VAL A 234 30.26 -7.73 4.09
C VAL A 234 31.56 -6.98 4.37
N ASP A 235 32.45 -6.90 3.38
CA ASP A 235 33.68 -6.11 3.44
C ASP A 235 33.43 -4.61 3.65
N LEU A 236 32.36 -4.05 3.08
CA LEU A 236 31.97 -2.66 3.31
C LEU A 236 31.62 -2.40 4.78
N ALA A 237 30.93 -3.34 5.43
CA ALA A 237 30.62 -3.25 6.86
C ALA A 237 31.88 -3.38 7.72
N ILE A 238 32.82 -4.28 7.35
CA ILE A 238 34.13 -4.41 8.02
C ILE A 238 34.91 -3.10 7.92
N GLU A 239 34.98 -2.51 6.73
CA GLU A 239 35.68 -1.25 6.50
C GLU A 239 35.04 -0.09 7.28
N ALA A 240 33.71 -0.02 7.31
CA ALA A 240 32.98 0.98 8.11
C ALA A 240 33.31 0.90 9.61
N VAL A 241 33.38 -0.32 10.15
CA VAL A 241 33.77 -0.59 11.54
C VAL A 241 35.23 -0.17 11.78
N GLY A 242 36.12 -0.36 10.80
CA GLY A 242 37.49 0.16 10.81
C GLY A 242 37.57 1.69 10.79
N ILE A 243 36.71 2.36 10.02
CA ILE A 243 36.59 3.83 10.00
C ILE A 243 36.17 4.35 11.37
N LEU A 244 35.13 3.73 11.98
CA LEU A 244 34.68 4.05 13.33
C LEU A 244 35.79 3.86 14.38
N ALA A 245 36.57 2.78 14.28
CA ALA A 245 37.70 2.51 15.16
C ALA A 245 38.75 3.63 15.12
N ARG A 246 39.08 4.10 13.91
CA ARG A 246 40.03 5.22 13.69
C ARG A 246 39.50 6.55 14.23
N ARG A 247 38.18 6.74 14.24
CA ARG A 247 37.51 7.89 14.87
C ARG A 247 37.38 7.80 16.39
N GLY A 248 37.90 6.72 17.01
CA GLY A 248 37.87 6.51 18.45
C GLY A 248 36.69 5.69 18.98
N HIS A 249 35.78 5.25 18.11
CA HIS A 249 34.64 4.41 18.47
C HIS A 249 35.05 2.93 18.47
N ARG A 250 35.58 2.48 19.61
CA ARG A 250 36.08 1.10 19.80
C ARG A 250 35.04 0.13 20.36
N ASP A 251 33.89 0.63 20.79
CA ASP A 251 32.75 -0.07 21.36
C ASP A 251 31.73 -0.48 20.29
N VAL A 252 32.21 -0.92 19.12
CA VAL A 252 31.35 -1.40 18.01
C VAL A 252 31.86 -2.76 17.53
N GLU A 253 31.06 -3.81 17.65
CA GLU A 253 31.39 -5.15 17.17
C GLU A 253 30.58 -5.48 15.91
N LEU A 254 31.18 -6.26 14.99
CA LEU A 254 30.51 -6.76 13.79
C LEU A 254 30.28 -8.27 13.91
N VAL A 255 29.03 -8.69 13.74
CA VAL A 255 28.64 -10.09 13.68
C VAL A 255 28.17 -10.40 12.26
N VAL A 256 28.83 -11.35 11.61
CA VAL A 256 28.49 -11.82 10.27
C VAL A 256 27.79 -13.17 10.40
N VAL A 257 26.52 -13.22 10.01
CA VAL A 257 25.67 -14.41 10.07
C VAL A 257 25.49 -14.97 8.65
N GLY A 258 25.86 -16.23 8.46
CA GLY A 258 25.83 -16.93 7.18
C GLY A 258 27.15 -17.62 6.81
N GLY A 259 27.22 -18.15 5.58
CA GLY A 259 28.37 -18.92 5.07
C GLY A 259 28.15 -20.43 5.07
N SER A 260 29.09 -21.17 4.47
CA SER A 260 29.04 -22.64 4.40
C SER A 260 29.72 -23.25 5.63
N GLY A 261 29.01 -23.38 6.75
CA GLY A 261 29.53 -24.08 7.93
C GLY A 261 28.99 -23.57 9.27
N ASP A 262 29.39 -24.25 10.34
CA ASP A 262 29.39 -23.71 11.71
C ASP A 262 30.61 -22.80 11.92
N ALA A 263 30.65 -22.04 13.02
CA ALA A 263 31.75 -21.12 13.31
C ALA A 263 33.14 -21.80 13.36
N ALA A 264 33.19 -23.12 13.59
CA ALA A 264 34.41 -23.92 13.66
C ALA A 264 34.92 -24.36 12.27
N SER A 265 34.02 -24.58 11.30
CA SER A 265 34.32 -24.96 9.91
C SER A 265 34.47 -23.75 8.96
N GLY A 266 34.18 -22.54 9.43
CA GLY A 266 34.32 -21.29 8.66
C GLY A 266 35.74 -20.93 8.21
N ALA A 267 36.78 -21.64 8.69
CA ALA A 267 38.17 -21.42 8.30
C ALA A 267 38.48 -21.86 6.85
N ASP A 268 37.73 -22.81 6.30
CA ASP A 268 37.98 -23.36 4.96
C ASP A 268 37.28 -22.56 3.83
N ASP A 269 36.25 -21.77 4.16
CA ASP A 269 35.54 -20.92 3.21
C ASP A 269 36.49 -19.82 2.66
N PRO A 270 36.76 -19.76 1.34
CA PRO A 270 37.63 -18.76 0.73
C PRO A 270 37.17 -17.31 0.98
N GLU A 271 35.86 -17.06 0.99
CA GLU A 271 35.33 -15.73 1.22
C GLU A 271 35.44 -15.34 2.69
N ALA A 272 35.18 -16.26 3.62
CA ALA A 272 35.42 -16.01 5.04
C ALA A 272 36.87 -15.63 5.34
N ARG A 273 37.84 -16.31 4.71
CA ARG A 273 39.27 -15.97 4.80
C ARG A 273 39.56 -14.57 4.28
N ARG A 274 39.05 -14.24 3.08
CA ARG A 274 39.19 -12.90 2.49
C ARG A 274 38.63 -11.81 3.41
N LEU A 275 37.46 -12.05 4.02
CA LEU A 275 36.81 -11.11 4.93
C LEU A 275 37.63 -10.92 6.22
N MET A 276 38.19 -11.99 6.79
CA MET A 276 39.06 -11.87 7.97
C MET A 276 40.39 -11.18 7.64
N ASP A 277 40.95 -11.37 6.45
CA ASP A 277 42.12 -10.60 5.98
C ASP A 277 41.78 -9.11 5.82
N ALA A 278 40.61 -8.78 5.28
CA ALA A 278 40.12 -7.40 5.24
C ALA A 278 39.95 -6.81 6.65
N ALA A 279 39.44 -7.59 7.61
CA ALA A 279 39.31 -7.15 9.00
C ALA A 279 40.68 -6.91 9.68
N ARG A 280 41.69 -7.72 9.38
CA ARG A 280 43.08 -7.50 9.82
C ARG A 280 43.66 -6.22 9.22
N ALA A 281 43.49 -6.02 7.92
CA ALA A 281 43.94 -4.81 7.23
C ALA A 281 43.25 -3.54 7.78
N ALA A 282 41.98 -3.65 8.14
CA ALA A 282 41.21 -2.57 8.77
C ALA A 282 41.54 -2.36 10.27
N GLY A 283 42.30 -3.26 10.89
CA GLY A 283 42.70 -3.19 12.30
C GLY A 283 41.57 -3.51 13.28
N VAL A 284 40.58 -4.32 12.87
CA VAL A 284 39.38 -4.65 13.66
C VAL A 284 39.10 -6.16 13.72
N ALA A 285 40.09 -7.00 13.42
CA ALA A 285 39.92 -8.46 13.41
C ALA A 285 39.45 -9.04 14.75
N ASP A 286 39.82 -8.42 15.87
CA ASP A 286 39.38 -8.76 17.23
C ASP A 286 37.90 -8.41 17.51
N ARG A 287 37.26 -7.65 16.61
CA ARG A 287 35.88 -7.15 16.74
C ARG A 287 34.93 -7.73 15.69
N VAL A 288 35.42 -8.55 14.75
CA VAL A 288 34.62 -9.21 13.72
C VAL A 288 34.42 -10.67 14.12
N ARG A 289 33.15 -11.09 14.25
CA ARG A 289 32.76 -12.46 14.60
C ARG A 289 32.00 -13.09 13.44
N LEU A 290 32.54 -14.17 12.90
CA LEU A 290 31.83 -15.02 11.94
C LEU A 290 30.98 -16.02 12.72
N HIS A 291 29.66 -15.86 12.70
CA HIS A 291 28.73 -16.68 13.47
C HIS A 291 28.41 -18.01 12.77
N GLY A 292 28.55 -18.07 11.45
CA GLY A 292 28.16 -19.22 10.64
C GLY A 292 26.67 -19.21 10.31
N ARG A 293 26.18 -20.33 9.78
CA ARG A 293 24.79 -20.50 9.31
C ARG A 293 23.81 -20.61 10.47
N VAL A 294 22.67 -19.95 10.34
CA VAL A 294 21.56 -19.98 11.32
C VAL A 294 20.31 -20.46 10.60
N SER A 295 19.51 -21.30 11.25
CA SER A 295 18.23 -21.76 10.71
C SER A 295 17.22 -20.61 10.65
N GLN A 296 16.22 -20.69 9.78
CA GLN A 296 15.16 -19.67 9.76
C GLN A 296 14.40 -19.61 11.09
N ALA A 297 14.22 -20.76 11.75
CA ALA A 297 13.53 -20.85 13.05
C ALA A 297 14.29 -20.10 14.15
N ASP A 298 15.63 -20.15 14.13
CA ASP A 298 16.48 -19.50 15.15
C ASP A 298 16.82 -18.04 14.82
N MET A 299 16.62 -17.63 13.56
CA MET A 299 16.99 -16.29 13.09
C MET A 299 16.35 -15.15 13.90
N PRO A 300 15.07 -15.17 14.31
CA PRO A 300 14.50 -14.09 15.12
C PRO A 300 15.26 -13.86 16.44
N ALA A 301 15.68 -14.94 17.11
CA ALA A 301 16.44 -14.84 18.35
C ALA A 301 17.82 -14.20 18.12
N VAL A 302 18.49 -14.59 17.04
CA VAL A 302 19.79 -14.01 16.63
C VAL A 302 19.63 -12.54 16.25
N MET A 303 18.63 -12.22 15.42
CA MET A 303 18.33 -10.87 14.92
C MET A 303 18.09 -9.90 16.08
N ARG A 304 17.31 -10.29 17.10
CA ARG A 304 17.04 -9.47 18.29
C ARG A 304 18.30 -9.14 19.11
N THR A 305 19.41 -9.85 18.92
CA THR A 305 20.67 -9.51 19.58
C THR A 305 21.43 -8.36 18.93
N ALA A 306 21.04 -7.95 17.72
CA ALA A 306 21.66 -6.85 16.99
C ALA A 306 21.09 -5.50 17.44
N ASP A 307 21.95 -4.49 17.54
CA ASP A 307 21.52 -3.10 17.72
C ASP A 307 21.13 -2.46 16.38
N VAL A 308 21.82 -2.85 15.30
CA VAL A 308 21.61 -2.39 13.93
C VAL A 308 21.97 -3.52 12.96
N VAL A 309 21.17 -3.69 11.90
CA VAL A 309 21.50 -4.57 10.79
C VAL A 309 21.97 -3.76 9.59
N VAL A 310 23.12 -4.12 9.02
CA VAL A 310 23.66 -3.50 7.79
C VAL A 310 23.33 -4.40 6.60
N CYS A 311 22.67 -3.83 5.60
CA CYS A 311 22.33 -4.47 4.34
C CYS A 311 23.02 -3.73 3.19
N ALA A 312 24.25 -4.14 2.83
CA ALA A 312 25.06 -3.45 1.83
C ALA A 312 25.28 -4.20 0.49
N PRO A 313 24.27 -4.90 -0.10
CA PRO A 313 24.47 -5.59 -1.37
C PRO A 313 24.69 -4.59 -2.52
N TRP A 314 25.33 -5.04 -3.59
CA TRP A 314 25.47 -4.22 -4.81
C TRP A 314 24.17 -4.10 -5.59
N TYR A 315 23.30 -5.11 -5.47
CA TYR A 315 21.95 -5.15 -6.03
C TYR A 315 21.12 -6.17 -5.22
N GLU A 316 19.87 -5.84 -4.93
CA GLU A 316 18.99 -6.68 -4.13
C GLU A 316 17.52 -6.41 -4.49
N PRO A 317 16.86 -7.29 -5.26
CA PRO A 317 15.47 -7.07 -5.67
C PRO A 317 14.47 -7.34 -4.52
N PHE A 318 14.79 -8.25 -3.60
CA PHE A 318 13.84 -8.70 -2.58
C PHE A 318 13.95 -7.96 -1.26
N GLY A 319 15.19 -7.86 -0.75
CA GLY A 319 15.44 -7.33 0.58
C GLY A 319 14.81 -8.14 1.72
N ILE A 320 14.82 -9.48 1.70
CA ILE A 320 14.24 -10.28 2.81
C ILE A 320 14.88 -9.91 4.17
N VAL A 321 16.21 -9.81 4.22
CA VAL A 321 16.94 -9.49 5.47
C VAL A 321 16.50 -8.15 6.09
N PRO A 322 16.40 -7.03 5.35
CA PRO A 322 15.89 -5.79 5.96
C PRO A 322 14.43 -5.92 6.43
N LEU A 323 13.57 -6.68 5.74
CA LEU A 323 12.20 -6.93 6.21
C LEU A 323 12.21 -7.71 7.54
N GLU A 324 13.01 -8.77 7.65
CA GLU A 324 13.15 -9.58 8.87
C GLU A 324 13.72 -8.77 10.05
N ALA A 325 14.72 -7.93 9.78
CA ALA A 325 15.32 -7.04 10.78
C ALA A 325 14.29 -6.01 11.29
N MET A 326 13.60 -5.33 10.36
CA MET A 326 12.57 -4.35 10.69
C MET A 326 11.38 -4.99 11.41
N ALA A 327 10.96 -6.20 11.01
CA ALA A 327 9.92 -6.97 11.71
C ALA A 327 10.37 -7.35 13.12
N SER A 328 11.66 -7.59 13.33
CA SER A 328 12.24 -7.81 14.66
C SER A 328 12.44 -6.52 15.48
N GLY A 329 11.98 -5.37 14.96
CA GLY A 329 12.15 -4.07 15.59
C GLY A 329 13.60 -3.57 15.60
N VAL A 330 14.47 -4.15 14.77
CA VAL A 330 15.88 -3.78 14.65
C VAL A 330 16.04 -2.80 13.49
N PRO A 331 16.60 -1.60 13.71
CA PRO A 331 16.80 -0.64 12.64
C PRO A 331 17.84 -1.12 11.63
N VAL A 332 17.67 -0.70 10.39
CA VAL A 332 18.51 -1.08 9.26
C VAL A 332 19.31 0.10 8.71
N VAL A 333 20.56 -0.15 8.35
CA VAL A 333 21.36 0.72 7.48
C VAL A 333 21.52 -0.02 6.16
N ALA A 334 20.90 0.48 5.09
CA ALA A 334 20.75 -0.25 3.84
C ALA A 334 21.31 0.55 2.65
N SER A 335 22.00 -0.13 1.73
CA SER A 335 22.35 0.47 0.43
C SER A 335 21.08 0.86 -0.33
N ALA A 336 21.06 2.05 -0.92
CA ALA A 336 19.96 2.54 -1.74
C ALA A 336 19.90 1.84 -3.12
N VAL A 337 19.53 0.55 -3.13
CA VAL A 337 19.46 -0.30 -4.33
C VAL A 337 18.24 -1.22 -4.30
N GLY A 338 17.60 -1.44 -5.46
CA GLY A 338 16.53 -2.43 -5.62
C GLY A 338 15.41 -2.31 -4.58
N GLY A 339 14.96 -3.43 -4.02
CA GLY A 339 13.87 -3.46 -3.04
C GLY A 339 14.17 -2.75 -1.70
N LEU A 340 15.44 -2.40 -1.43
CA LEU A 340 15.81 -1.69 -0.20
C LEU A 340 15.31 -0.24 -0.23
N THR A 341 15.23 0.40 -1.41
CA THR A 341 14.67 1.77 -1.53
C THR A 341 13.17 1.82 -1.30
N ASP A 342 12.48 0.72 -1.54
CA ASP A 342 11.03 0.63 -1.39
C ASP A 342 10.67 0.23 0.04
N SER A 343 11.43 -0.70 0.64
CA SER A 343 11.20 -1.18 2.01
C SER A 343 11.64 -0.20 3.09
N VAL A 344 12.74 0.54 2.89
CA VAL A 344 13.29 1.47 3.87
C VAL A 344 12.95 2.91 3.52
N VAL A 345 12.23 3.58 4.41
CA VAL A 345 12.02 5.03 4.35
C VAL A 345 13.16 5.71 5.11
N ASP A 346 14.03 6.41 4.38
CA ASP A 346 15.23 7.03 4.93
C ASP A 346 14.92 8.00 6.09
N GLY A 347 15.69 7.87 7.17
CA GLY A 347 15.53 8.65 8.40
C GLY A 347 14.29 8.31 9.24
N VAL A 348 13.36 7.50 8.73
CA VAL A 348 12.09 7.16 9.39
C VAL A 348 12.06 5.71 9.86
N THR A 349 12.30 4.75 8.97
CA THR A 349 12.25 3.31 9.29
C THR A 349 13.61 2.63 9.23
N GLY A 350 14.63 3.34 8.75
CA GLY A 350 16.02 2.94 8.64
C GLY A 350 16.84 4.09 8.04
N ILE A 351 18.09 3.83 7.66
CA ILE A 351 18.95 4.81 6.97
C ILE A 351 19.36 4.22 5.63
N LEU A 352 19.15 4.99 4.56
CA LEU A 352 19.64 4.65 3.22
C LEU A 352 21.01 5.29 2.98
N VAL A 353 21.96 4.51 2.48
CA VAL A 353 23.31 4.97 2.14
C VAL A 353 23.63 4.74 0.66
N PRO A 354 24.51 5.54 0.04
CA PRO A 354 25.00 5.26 -1.29
C PRO A 354 25.62 3.85 -1.39
N PRO A 355 25.39 3.12 -2.50
CA PRO A 355 25.96 1.79 -2.67
C PRO A 355 27.49 1.85 -2.75
N ARG A 356 28.16 0.85 -2.16
CA ARG A 356 29.64 0.72 -2.15
C ARG A 356 30.36 1.88 -1.46
N ASP A 357 29.72 2.49 -0.46
CA ASP A 357 30.31 3.58 0.32
C ASP A 357 30.45 3.18 1.81
N PRO A 358 31.62 2.65 2.22
CA PRO A 358 31.86 2.27 3.61
C PRO A 358 31.95 3.48 4.55
N ALA A 359 32.26 4.67 4.04
CA ALA A 359 32.30 5.89 4.86
C ALA A 359 30.88 6.34 5.23
N ALA A 360 29.94 6.30 4.28
CA ALA A 360 28.53 6.57 4.56
C ALA A 360 27.92 5.56 5.55
N ILE A 361 28.27 4.27 5.43
CA ILE A 361 27.88 3.25 6.43
C ILE A 361 28.46 3.62 7.81
N ALA A 362 29.73 4.02 7.88
CA ALA A 362 30.36 4.41 9.14
C ALA A 362 29.71 5.65 9.77
N ASP A 363 29.34 6.65 8.96
CA ASP A 363 28.64 7.86 9.41
C ASP A 363 27.28 7.49 10.00
N ALA A 364 26.47 6.70 9.28
CA ALA A 364 25.16 6.24 9.76
C ALA A 364 25.26 5.44 11.07
N LEU A 365 26.21 4.50 11.16
CA LEU A 365 26.45 3.73 12.37
C LEU A 365 26.94 4.61 13.53
N GLY A 366 27.77 5.62 13.26
CA GLY A 366 28.23 6.60 14.25
C GLY A 366 27.08 7.42 14.84
N GLU A 367 26.14 7.85 14.00
CA GLU A 367 24.93 8.55 14.43
C GLU A 367 24.03 7.67 15.31
N LEU A 368 23.78 6.43 14.89
CA LEU A 368 22.95 5.48 15.65
C LEU A 368 23.59 5.04 16.97
N ARG A 369 24.92 5.01 17.02
CA ARG A 369 25.68 4.80 18.26
C ARG A 369 25.51 5.98 19.23
N ALA A 370 25.56 7.21 18.71
CA ALA A 370 25.48 8.42 19.53
C ALA A 370 24.07 8.68 20.08
N ASP A 371 23.03 8.20 19.40
CA ASP A 371 21.63 8.41 19.78
C ASP A 371 20.84 7.07 19.83
N PRO A 372 20.89 6.35 20.98
CA PRO A 372 20.10 5.14 21.19
C PRO A 372 18.58 5.37 21.09
N ALA A 373 18.09 6.57 21.40
CA ALA A 373 16.67 6.88 21.31
C ALA A 373 16.20 6.95 19.85
N ARG A 374 17.02 7.55 18.96
CA ARG A 374 16.80 7.49 17.51
C ARG A 374 16.83 6.06 16.99
N ARG A 375 17.80 5.26 17.43
CA ARG A 375 17.89 3.84 17.06
C ARG A 375 16.60 3.07 17.39
N ARG A 376 16.07 3.21 18.62
CA ARG A 376 14.78 2.60 19.02
C ARG A 376 13.59 3.13 18.21
N ARG A 377 13.56 4.44 17.92
CA ARG A 377 12.50 5.06 17.10
C ARG A 377 12.47 4.47 15.69
N LEU A 378 13.62 4.34 15.03
CA LEU A 378 13.73 3.72 13.71
C LEU A 378 13.28 2.25 13.75
N GLY A 379 13.68 1.49 14.77
CA GLY A 379 13.27 0.10 14.96
C GLY A 379 11.75 -0.06 15.08
N ARG A 380 11.10 0.75 15.92
CA ARG A 380 9.62 0.75 16.08
C ARG A 380 8.89 1.16 14.80
N ALA A 381 9.37 2.19 14.11
CA ALA A 381 8.79 2.63 12.85
C ALA A 381 8.98 1.56 11.74
N GLY A 382 10.13 0.87 11.72
CA GLY A 382 10.38 -0.26 10.85
C GLY A 382 9.41 -1.42 11.10
N ARG A 383 9.19 -1.79 12.37
CA ARG A 383 8.19 -2.80 12.76
C ARG A 383 6.80 -2.44 12.24
N ALA A 384 6.33 -1.22 12.54
CA ALA A 384 5.01 -0.76 12.12
C ALA A 384 4.87 -0.83 10.58
N ARG A 385 5.91 -0.47 9.83
CA ARG A 385 5.89 -0.59 8.36
C ARG A 385 5.74 -2.04 7.89
N MET A 386 6.39 -2.99 8.55
CA MET A 386 6.27 -4.41 8.19
C MET A 386 4.85 -4.93 8.41
N GLU A 387 4.24 -4.57 9.54
CA GLU A 387 2.86 -4.98 9.89
C GLU A 387 1.81 -4.46 8.90
N HIS A 388 1.96 -3.23 8.41
CA HIS A 388 0.96 -2.61 7.53
C HIS A 388 1.15 -2.89 6.04
N GLY A 389 2.36 -3.25 5.59
CA GLY A 389 2.67 -3.29 4.15
C GLY A 389 3.38 -4.54 3.65
N TYR A 390 4.01 -5.32 4.52
CA TYR A 390 4.90 -6.42 4.13
C TYR A 390 4.56 -7.75 4.82
N ALA A 391 3.52 -7.82 5.63
CA ALA A 391 3.03 -9.10 6.15
C ALA A 391 2.62 -10.02 4.98
N TRP A 392 2.88 -11.33 5.09
CA TRP A 392 2.51 -12.29 4.04
C TRP A 392 1.02 -12.28 3.69
N SER A 393 0.13 -12.04 4.66
CA SER A 393 -1.31 -11.84 4.42
C SER A 393 -1.60 -10.63 3.53
N THR A 394 -0.86 -9.53 3.69
CA THR A 394 -1.01 -8.34 2.84
C THR A 394 -0.48 -8.61 1.43
N VAL A 395 0.66 -9.29 1.32
CA VAL A 395 1.28 -9.64 0.03
C VAL A 395 0.41 -10.64 -0.74
N ALA A 396 -0.16 -11.64 -0.07
CA ALA A 396 -1.08 -12.62 -0.65
C ALA A 396 -2.36 -11.95 -1.17
N ALA A 397 -3.01 -11.09 -0.37
CA ALA A 397 -4.22 -10.39 -0.76
C ALA A 397 -4.01 -9.53 -2.03
N ARG A 398 -2.90 -8.79 -2.09
CA ARG A 398 -2.51 -7.99 -3.27
C ARG A 398 -2.21 -8.87 -4.49
N THR A 399 -1.60 -10.03 -4.27
CA THR A 399 -1.30 -10.99 -5.33
C THR A 399 -2.60 -11.62 -5.86
N ALA A 400 -3.53 -11.98 -4.97
CA ALA A 400 -4.85 -12.50 -5.34
C ALA A 400 -5.69 -11.47 -6.10
N GLU A 401 -5.54 -10.18 -5.80
CA GLU A 401 -6.13 -9.09 -6.60
C GLU A 401 -5.57 -9.06 -8.03
N ALA A 402 -4.25 -9.17 -8.19
CA ALA A 402 -3.63 -9.26 -9.51
C ALA A 402 -4.12 -10.50 -10.29
N TYR A 403 -4.31 -11.65 -9.62
CA TYR A 403 -4.90 -12.83 -10.24
C TYR A 403 -6.33 -12.57 -10.70
N ARG A 404 -7.18 -11.98 -9.85
CA ARG A 404 -8.57 -11.64 -10.20
C ARG A 404 -8.62 -10.72 -11.42
N ALA A 405 -7.78 -9.69 -11.46
CA ALA A 405 -7.70 -8.78 -12.59
C ALA A 405 -7.27 -9.50 -13.89
N ALA A 406 -6.27 -10.38 -13.82
CA ALA A 406 -5.81 -11.15 -14.98
C ALA A 406 -6.88 -12.14 -15.48
N ILE A 407 -7.60 -12.81 -14.58
CA ILE A 407 -8.72 -13.70 -14.91
C ILE A 407 -9.86 -12.91 -15.59
N GLN A 408 -10.18 -11.73 -15.06
CA GLN A 408 -11.21 -10.86 -15.66
C GLN A 408 -10.80 -10.37 -17.05
N ALA A 409 -9.54 -9.99 -17.24
CA ALA A 409 -9.02 -9.56 -18.54
C ALA A 409 -8.91 -10.69 -19.57
N ALA A 410 -8.72 -11.93 -19.12
CA ALA A 410 -8.65 -13.12 -19.98
C ALA A 410 -10.03 -13.72 -20.31
N ALA A 411 -11.11 -13.23 -19.68
CA ALA A 411 -12.47 -13.60 -20.07
C ALA A 411 -12.74 -13.10 -21.50
N PRO A 412 -13.33 -13.92 -22.38
CA PRO A 412 -13.61 -13.51 -23.75
C PRO A 412 -14.51 -12.27 -23.78
N ASP A 413 -14.17 -11.29 -24.63
CA ASP A 413 -14.93 -10.04 -24.88
C ASP A 413 -16.38 -10.29 -25.34
N ASP A 414 -16.74 -11.55 -25.64
CA ASP A 414 -17.99 -11.99 -26.27
C ASP A 414 -18.98 -12.66 -25.30
N LEU A 415 -18.92 -12.36 -24.00
CA LEU A 415 -20.17 -12.39 -23.24
C LEU A 415 -20.96 -11.15 -23.68
N PRO A 416 -22.08 -11.27 -24.42
CA PRO A 416 -22.97 -10.12 -24.54
C PRO A 416 -23.20 -9.64 -23.11
N ALA A 417 -22.96 -8.33 -22.86
CA ALA A 417 -23.20 -7.73 -21.56
C ALA A 417 -24.52 -8.31 -21.07
N ASP A 418 -24.45 -9.16 -20.04
CA ASP A 418 -25.63 -9.90 -19.60
C ASP A 418 -26.66 -8.81 -19.33
N PRO A 419 -27.76 -8.73 -20.11
CA PRO A 419 -28.68 -7.61 -20.00
C PRO A 419 -29.24 -7.53 -18.58
N THR A 420 -29.19 -8.65 -17.85
CA THR A 420 -29.57 -8.72 -16.46
C THR A 420 -28.56 -8.12 -15.48
N VAL A 421 -27.32 -7.80 -15.86
CA VAL A 421 -26.35 -7.14 -14.94
C VAL A 421 -26.76 -5.70 -14.67
N VAL A 422 -27.22 -4.98 -15.70
CA VAL A 422 -27.80 -3.64 -15.51
C VAL A 422 -29.09 -3.74 -14.72
N ASP A 423 -29.98 -4.66 -15.08
CA ASP A 423 -31.24 -4.86 -14.37
C ASP A 423 -31.00 -5.27 -12.90
N ALA A 424 -30.04 -6.15 -12.62
CA ALA A 424 -29.70 -6.59 -11.27
C ALA A 424 -29.11 -5.46 -10.43
N HIS A 425 -28.30 -4.58 -11.03
CA HIS A 425 -27.80 -3.39 -10.34
C HIS A 425 -28.94 -2.41 -10.02
N LEU A 426 -29.85 -2.16 -10.98
CA LEU A 426 -31.02 -1.30 -10.78
C LEU A 426 -31.99 -1.90 -9.74
N ASP A 427 -32.20 -3.21 -9.78
CA ASP A 427 -33.03 -3.97 -8.84
C ASP A 427 -32.40 -3.97 -7.44
N ALA A 428 -31.07 -3.97 -7.33
CA ALA A 428 -30.36 -3.81 -6.06
C ALA A 428 -30.41 -2.39 -5.52
N LEU A 429 -30.48 -1.36 -6.38
CA LEU A 429 -30.60 0.05 -5.98
C LEU A 429 -32.01 0.39 -5.47
N ALA A 430 -33.06 -0.13 -6.11
CA ALA A 430 -34.45 0.14 -5.77
C ALA A 430 -34.79 0.00 -4.27
N PRO A 431 -34.43 -1.09 -3.56
CA PRO A 431 -34.69 -1.22 -2.13
C PRO A 431 -33.88 -0.22 -1.29
N VAL A 432 -32.64 0.12 -1.69
CA VAL A 432 -31.82 1.13 -0.98
C VAL A 432 -32.46 2.52 -1.09
N LEU A 433 -33.00 2.88 -2.25
CA LEU A 433 -33.74 4.14 -2.42
C LEU A 433 -35.06 4.15 -1.65
N ALA A 434 -35.74 3.01 -1.54
CA ALA A 434 -36.93 2.86 -0.72
C ALA A 434 -36.61 3.06 0.77
N ASP A 435 -35.50 2.48 1.25
CA ASP A 435 -34.98 2.68 2.61
C ASP A 435 -34.60 4.15 2.85
N LEU A 436 -33.85 4.77 1.92
CA LEU A 436 -33.48 6.19 1.98
C LEU A 436 -34.71 7.10 2.14
N ARG A 437 -35.83 6.76 1.48
CA ARG A 437 -37.08 7.53 1.60
C ARG A 437 -37.62 7.55 3.02
N THR A 438 -37.39 6.49 3.81
CA THR A 438 -37.79 6.46 5.22
C THR A 438 -37.01 7.47 6.07
N HIS A 439 -35.80 7.84 5.62
CA HIS A 439 -34.95 8.86 6.23
C HIS A 439 -35.24 10.30 5.77
N ALA A 440 -36.25 10.53 4.93
CA ALA A 440 -36.59 11.87 4.45
C ALA A 440 -36.77 12.93 5.57
N PRO A 441 -37.38 12.63 6.74
CA PRO A 441 -37.44 13.59 7.85
C PRO A 441 -36.07 14.01 8.37
N ARG A 442 -35.10 13.08 8.45
CA ARG A 442 -33.73 13.34 8.90
C ARG A 442 -32.98 14.21 7.89
N LEU A 443 -33.03 13.86 6.60
CA LEU A 443 -32.42 14.67 5.53
C LEU A 443 -33.01 16.08 5.48
N THR A 444 -34.32 16.20 5.72
CA THR A 444 -34.99 17.51 5.81
C THR A 444 -34.45 18.31 6.99
N ALA A 445 -34.32 17.69 8.16
CA ALA A 445 -33.76 18.33 9.36
C ALA A 445 -32.31 18.77 9.14
N TRP A 446 -31.45 17.91 8.58
CA TRP A 446 -30.06 18.25 8.26
C TRP A 446 -29.96 19.43 7.30
N GLY A 447 -30.73 19.45 6.21
CA GLY A 447 -30.72 20.57 5.28
C GLY A 447 -31.17 21.89 5.92
N ARG A 448 -32.18 21.85 6.79
CA ARG A 448 -32.67 23.03 7.52
C ARG A 448 -31.64 23.55 8.52
N GLU A 449 -31.06 22.66 9.32
CA GLU A 449 -30.04 22.98 10.31
C GLU A 449 -28.81 23.58 9.63
N MET A 450 -28.36 22.95 8.53
CA MET A 450 -27.27 23.44 7.73
C MET A 450 -27.55 24.86 7.18
N ALA A 451 -28.75 25.11 6.66
CA ALA A 451 -29.14 26.44 6.16
C ALA A 451 -29.13 27.51 7.25
N ASP A 452 -29.65 27.17 8.42
CA ASP A 452 -29.72 28.10 9.55
C ASP A 452 -28.31 28.38 10.10
N ARG A 453 -27.45 27.38 10.29
CA ARG A 453 -26.09 27.58 10.80
C ARG A 453 -25.16 28.30 9.84
N LEU A 454 -25.11 27.86 8.57
CA LEU A 454 -24.25 28.47 7.57
C LEU A 454 -24.66 29.93 7.29
N SER A 455 -25.95 30.25 7.48
CA SER A 455 -26.42 31.63 7.37
C SER A 455 -25.91 32.58 8.46
N HIS A 456 -25.45 32.03 9.59
CA HIS A 456 -24.87 32.75 10.72
C HIS A 456 -23.34 32.56 10.83
N GLY A 457 -22.69 32.14 9.74
CA GLY A 457 -21.23 32.11 9.63
C GLY A 457 -20.57 30.79 10.01
N ALA A 458 -21.33 29.75 10.35
CA ALA A 458 -20.78 28.40 10.48
C ALA A 458 -20.36 27.85 9.11
N ARG A 459 -19.55 26.79 9.12
CA ARG A 459 -19.13 26.09 7.91
C ARG A 459 -19.54 24.62 7.90
N LEU A 460 -19.60 24.08 6.69
CA LEU A 460 -19.63 22.64 6.46
C LEU A 460 -18.21 22.14 6.17
N ILE A 461 -17.82 21.03 6.79
CA ILE A 461 -16.60 20.29 6.47
C ILE A 461 -17.02 18.86 6.11
N ALA A 462 -16.61 18.36 4.95
CA ALA A 462 -16.99 17.04 4.46
C ALA A 462 -15.76 16.17 4.17
N ALA A 463 -15.85 14.89 4.51
CA ALA A 463 -14.79 13.91 4.23
C ALA A 463 -15.35 12.54 3.88
N GLY A 464 -14.63 11.82 3.03
CA GLY A 464 -14.93 10.47 2.59
C GLY A 464 -13.74 9.91 1.80
N ASN A 465 -13.72 8.58 1.61
CA ASN A 465 -12.69 7.90 0.83
C ASN A 465 -13.27 7.41 -0.51
N GLY A 466 -12.47 7.39 -1.59
CA GLY A 466 -12.89 6.86 -2.89
C GLY A 466 -14.12 7.59 -3.46
N GLY A 467 -15.15 6.87 -3.91
CA GLY A 467 -16.38 7.49 -4.43
C GLY A 467 -17.14 8.33 -3.39
N SER A 468 -17.05 8.01 -2.09
CA SER A 468 -17.61 8.86 -1.04
C SER A 468 -16.83 10.18 -0.88
N ALA A 469 -15.58 10.23 -1.34
CA ALA A 469 -14.85 11.49 -1.49
C ALA A 469 -15.49 12.35 -2.59
N ALA A 470 -15.83 11.76 -3.73
CA ALA A 470 -16.51 12.47 -4.81
C ALA A 470 -17.86 13.06 -4.36
N GLU A 471 -18.64 12.34 -3.54
CA GLU A 471 -19.88 12.85 -2.93
C GLU A 471 -19.65 13.99 -1.94
N ALA A 472 -18.61 13.89 -1.10
CA ALA A 472 -18.22 14.98 -0.20
C ALA A 472 -17.84 16.23 -1.00
N GLN A 473 -17.12 16.06 -2.11
CA GLN A 473 -16.77 17.15 -3.02
C GLN A 473 -18.00 17.72 -3.72
N HIS A 474 -18.93 16.86 -4.15
CA HIS A 474 -20.19 17.27 -4.75
C HIS A 474 -21.04 18.10 -3.77
N LEU A 475 -21.24 17.64 -2.53
CA LEU A 475 -21.97 18.38 -1.51
C LEU A 475 -21.38 19.78 -1.29
N THR A 476 -20.06 19.86 -1.14
CA THR A 476 -19.38 21.14 -0.87
C THR A 476 -19.43 22.08 -2.08
N SER A 477 -19.32 21.57 -3.31
CA SER A 477 -19.40 22.39 -4.53
C SER A 477 -20.79 22.99 -4.75
N GLU A 478 -21.86 22.27 -4.42
CA GLU A 478 -23.24 22.76 -4.50
C GLU A 478 -23.51 23.94 -3.54
N LEU A 479 -22.84 23.94 -2.37
CA LEU A 479 -22.98 25.01 -1.36
C LEU A 479 -22.12 26.23 -1.66
N VAL A 480 -20.87 26.02 -2.10
CA VAL A 480 -19.95 27.10 -2.49
C VAL A 480 -20.42 27.76 -3.78
N GLY A 481 -20.82 26.96 -4.76
CA GLY A 481 -21.42 27.40 -6.01
C GLY A 481 -22.93 27.61 -5.84
N ARG A 482 -23.70 27.00 -6.76
CA ARG A 482 -25.16 27.07 -6.76
C ARG A 482 -25.77 25.72 -7.11
N PHE A 483 -26.76 25.31 -6.32
CA PHE A 483 -27.59 24.13 -6.58
C PHE A 483 -28.84 24.48 -7.39
N ASP A 484 -29.59 25.50 -6.95
CA ASP A 484 -30.77 26.01 -7.67
C ASP A 484 -30.92 27.53 -7.44
N GLY A 485 -31.24 28.27 -8.51
CA GLY A 485 -31.32 29.72 -8.49
C GLY A 485 -29.98 30.44 -8.25
N ASP A 486 -30.04 31.76 -8.10
CA ASP A 486 -28.89 32.59 -7.73
C ASP A 486 -28.98 32.97 -6.25
N ARG A 487 -27.88 32.80 -5.52
CA ARG A 487 -27.79 33.07 -4.07
C ARG A 487 -26.35 33.30 -3.65
N ARG A 488 -26.16 33.77 -2.41
CA ARG A 488 -24.82 33.91 -1.83
C ARG A 488 -24.11 32.55 -1.70
N PRO A 489 -22.77 32.51 -1.80
CA PRO A 489 -21.98 31.31 -1.53
C PRO A 489 -21.93 31.04 -0.02
N PHE A 490 -21.74 29.77 0.37
CA PHE A 490 -21.51 29.37 1.75
C PHE A 490 -20.16 28.70 1.95
N SER A 491 -19.62 28.78 3.17
CA SER A 491 -18.34 28.16 3.52
C SER A 491 -18.50 26.65 3.63
N ALA A 492 -18.02 25.90 2.64
CA ALA A 492 -17.96 24.44 2.67
C ALA A 492 -16.59 23.93 2.18
N ILE A 493 -16.02 22.94 2.86
CA ILE A 493 -14.66 22.42 2.59
C ILE A 493 -14.70 20.90 2.46
N ALA A 494 -14.18 20.36 1.36
CA ALA A 494 -13.95 18.93 1.18
C ALA A 494 -12.48 18.60 1.52
N LEU A 495 -12.26 17.81 2.57
CA LEU A 495 -10.91 17.59 3.13
C LEU A 495 -9.96 16.80 2.24
N HIS A 496 -10.47 16.07 1.25
CA HIS A 496 -9.64 15.30 0.32
C HIS A 496 -9.23 16.10 -0.93
N SER A 497 -9.79 17.31 -1.13
CA SER A 497 -9.64 18.05 -2.39
C SER A 497 -8.32 18.80 -2.53
N GLU A 498 -7.65 19.12 -1.42
CA GLU A 498 -6.32 19.73 -1.42
C GLU A 498 -5.27 18.62 -1.45
N SER A 499 -4.77 18.31 -2.65
CA SER A 499 -3.86 17.19 -2.86
C SER A 499 -2.56 17.33 -2.07
N SER A 500 -2.00 18.54 -1.94
CA SER A 500 -0.73 18.76 -1.25
C SER A 500 -0.83 18.47 0.25
N ALA A 501 -1.91 18.89 0.90
CA ALA A 501 -2.22 18.64 2.31
C ALA A 501 -2.49 17.14 2.53
N VAL A 502 -3.29 16.51 1.66
CA VAL A 502 -3.55 15.06 1.72
C VAL A 502 -2.24 14.27 1.63
N THR A 503 -1.37 14.60 0.67
CA THR A 503 -0.09 13.90 0.52
C THR A 503 0.89 14.20 1.65
N ALA A 504 0.99 15.46 2.10
CA ALA A 504 1.92 15.83 3.17
C ALA A 504 1.49 15.22 4.50
N ILE A 505 0.20 15.28 4.84
CA ILE A 505 -0.31 14.70 6.08
C ILE A 505 -0.18 13.17 6.04
N GLY A 506 -0.54 12.54 4.92
CA GLY A 506 -0.39 11.10 4.73
C GLY A 506 1.07 10.64 4.86
N ASN A 507 2.00 11.40 4.28
CA ASN A 507 3.44 11.12 4.35
C ASN A 507 4.01 11.28 5.77
N ASP A 508 3.73 12.41 6.42
CA ASP A 508 4.41 12.80 7.64
C ASP A 508 3.88 12.10 8.88
N TYR A 509 2.67 11.55 8.80
CA TYR A 509 1.95 11.12 9.99
C TYR A 509 0.98 9.95 9.81
N GLY A 510 0.85 9.42 8.60
CA GLY A 510 -0.07 8.33 8.30
C GLY A 510 -1.41 8.77 7.72
N PHE A 511 -1.97 7.90 6.89
CA PHE A 511 -3.22 8.13 6.16
C PHE A 511 -4.46 8.14 7.09
N ASP A 512 -4.36 7.47 8.23
CA ASP A 512 -5.32 7.48 9.35
C ASP A 512 -5.51 8.88 9.97
N GLU A 513 -4.57 9.79 9.80
CA GLU A 513 -4.68 11.16 10.32
C GLU A 513 -5.09 12.20 9.27
N VAL A 514 -5.25 11.79 8.01
CA VAL A 514 -5.38 12.71 6.87
C VAL A 514 -6.55 13.70 7.01
N PHE A 515 -7.67 13.23 7.58
CA PHE A 515 -8.84 14.08 7.83
C PHE A 515 -8.81 14.71 9.22
N ALA A 516 -8.40 13.97 10.26
CA ALA A 516 -8.40 14.46 11.63
C ALA A 516 -7.58 15.74 11.82
N ARG A 517 -6.39 15.82 11.21
CA ARG A 517 -5.57 17.05 11.25
C ARG A 517 -6.25 18.24 10.61
N GLN A 518 -6.88 18.03 9.47
CA GLN A 518 -7.58 19.10 8.77
C GLN A 518 -8.83 19.53 9.53
N VAL A 519 -9.54 18.59 10.19
CA VAL A 519 -10.63 18.92 11.11
C VAL A 519 -10.12 19.79 12.26
N HIS A 520 -9.01 19.43 12.91
CA HIS A 520 -8.41 20.27 13.96
C HIS A 520 -8.04 21.69 13.45
N ALA A 521 -7.54 21.79 12.23
CA ALA A 521 -7.19 23.07 11.63
C ALA A 521 -8.42 23.93 11.32
N HIS A 522 -9.49 23.33 10.78
CA HIS A 522 -10.58 24.06 10.14
C HIS A 522 -11.89 24.12 10.92
N ALA A 523 -12.22 23.12 11.74
CA ALA A 523 -13.49 23.02 12.45
C ALA A 523 -13.51 23.92 13.69
N ARG A 524 -14.66 24.54 13.96
CA ARG A 524 -14.95 25.38 15.13
C ARG A 524 -16.28 24.95 15.75
N SER A 525 -16.52 25.42 16.97
CA SER A 525 -17.80 25.14 17.63
C SER A 525 -18.96 25.72 16.84
N GLY A 526 -20.01 24.91 16.64
CA GLY A 526 -21.16 25.26 15.81
C GLY A 526 -21.06 24.83 14.34
N ASP A 527 -19.88 24.46 13.86
CA ASP A 527 -19.70 23.90 12.51
C ASP A 527 -20.34 22.51 12.39
N ILE A 528 -20.52 22.08 11.15
CA ILE A 528 -21.02 20.74 10.82
C ILE A 528 -19.91 19.97 10.10
N VAL A 529 -19.61 18.76 10.59
CA VAL A 529 -18.69 17.81 9.97
C VAL A 529 -19.47 16.61 9.46
N VAL A 530 -19.45 16.38 8.14
CA VAL A 530 -20.14 15.25 7.49
C VAL A 530 -19.12 14.21 7.02
N LEU A 531 -19.30 12.98 7.45
CA LEU A 531 -18.39 11.87 7.17
C LEU A 531 -19.13 10.79 6.36
N LEU A 532 -18.63 10.50 5.17
CA LEU A 532 -19.24 9.56 4.22
C LEU A 532 -18.39 8.29 4.11
N SER A 533 -19.01 7.13 4.36
CA SER A 533 -18.32 5.83 4.29
C SER A 533 -19.30 4.68 4.06
N THR A 534 -19.21 3.99 2.93
CA THR A 534 -20.05 2.81 2.67
C THR A 534 -19.84 1.67 3.68
N SER A 535 -18.68 1.58 4.33
CA SER A 535 -18.40 0.56 5.37
C SER A 535 -18.60 1.05 6.79
N GLY A 536 -18.50 2.36 7.04
CA GLY A 536 -18.53 2.95 8.38
C GLY A 536 -17.34 2.57 9.28
N ARG A 537 -16.25 2.04 8.72
CA ARG A 537 -15.10 1.48 9.47
C ARG A 537 -13.76 2.15 9.18
N SER A 538 -13.71 3.16 8.32
CA SER A 538 -12.44 3.79 7.95
C SER A 538 -11.84 4.56 9.14
N GLU A 539 -10.65 4.13 9.58
CA GLU A 539 -9.95 4.73 10.73
C GLU A 539 -9.75 6.25 10.56
N ASN A 540 -9.42 6.71 9.36
CA ASN A 540 -9.26 8.14 9.08
C ASN A 540 -10.53 8.98 9.29
N LEU A 541 -11.71 8.39 9.09
CA LEU A 541 -12.99 9.04 9.37
C LEU A 541 -13.36 8.94 10.85
N LEU A 542 -13.03 7.84 11.53
CA LEU A 542 -13.23 7.71 12.98
C LEU A 542 -12.42 8.75 13.76
N ARG A 543 -11.15 8.96 13.37
CA ARG A 543 -10.32 10.02 13.95
C ARG A 543 -10.83 11.42 13.60
N ALA A 544 -11.37 11.62 12.40
CA ALA A 544 -12.04 12.87 12.03
C ALA A 544 -13.27 13.15 12.89
N ALA A 545 -14.09 12.14 13.19
CA ALA A 545 -15.24 12.26 14.09
C ALA A 545 -14.80 12.65 15.51
N ALA A 546 -13.75 12.01 16.04
CA ALA A 546 -13.18 12.36 17.34
C ALA A 546 -12.64 13.80 17.37
N ALA A 547 -11.91 14.22 16.33
CA ALA A 547 -11.40 15.57 16.19
C ALA A 547 -12.52 16.62 16.10
N ALA A 548 -13.60 16.32 15.38
CA ALA A 548 -14.76 17.20 15.23
C ALA A 548 -15.48 17.41 16.56
N ARG A 549 -15.69 16.32 17.32
CA ARG A 549 -16.25 16.36 18.67
C ARG A 549 -15.39 17.21 19.61
N ALA A 550 -14.07 17.05 19.57
CA ALA A 550 -13.13 17.85 20.35
C ALA A 550 -13.18 19.36 19.99
N ALA A 551 -13.45 19.68 18.72
CA ALA A 551 -13.64 21.06 18.25
C ALA A 551 -15.03 21.65 18.58
N GLY A 552 -15.95 20.85 19.15
CA GLY A 552 -17.33 21.26 19.43
C GLY A 552 -18.20 21.39 18.18
N ALA A 553 -17.82 20.75 17.07
CA ALA A 553 -18.62 20.68 15.86
C ALA A 553 -19.65 19.54 15.96
N THR A 554 -20.79 19.71 15.29
CA THR A 554 -21.78 18.63 15.15
C THR A 554 -21.34 17.66 14.06
N THR A 555 -21.46 16.36 14.33
CA THR A 555 -20.98 15.29 13.45
C THR A 555 -22.14 14.50 12.86
N TRP A 556 -22.17 14.39 11.52
CA TRP A 556 -23.12 13.57 10.79
C TRP A 556 -22.39 12.48 10.02
N ALA A 557 -22.89 11.24 10.11
CA ALA A 557 -22.37 10.11 9.33
C ALA A 557 -23.36 9.69 8.24
N MET A 558 -22.87 9.43 7.03
CA MET A 558 -23.63 8.73 5.98
C MET A 558 -22.91 7.42 5.69
N THR A 559 -23.54 6.29 6.02
CA THR A 559 -22.92 4.98 5.95
C THR A 559 -23.74 3.92 5.23
N GLY A 560 -23.11 2.78 4.94
CA GLY A 560 -23.83 1.54 4.68
C GLY A 560 -24.41 0.95 5.97
N PRO A 561 -24.67 -0.38 6.00
CA PRO A 561 -25.43 -1.02 7.07
C PRO A 561 -24.86 -0.75 8.47
N GLY A 562 -25.75 -0.45 9.42
CA GLY A 562 -25.45 -0.37 10.84
C GLY A 562 -25.72 -1.70 11.57
N PRO A 563 -25.20 -1.90 12.80
CA PRO A 563 -24.32 -0.99 13.54
C PRO A 563 -22.89 -0.99 12.98
N ASN A 564 -22.23 0.17 13.03
CA ASN A 564 -20.82 0.32 12.66
C ASN A 564 -20.16 1.43 13.50
N PRO A 565 -18.82 1.45 13.63
CA PRO A 565 -18.13 2.38 14.51
C PRO A 565 -18.38 3.85 14.18
N LEU A 566 -18.55 4.22 12.90
CA LEU A 566 -18.76 5.61 12.51
C LEU A 566 -20.16 6.11 12.89
N VAL A 567 -21.18 5.24 12.82
CA VAL A 567 -22.54 5.51 13.33
C VAL A 567 -22.51 5.79 14.83
N GLU A 568 -21.71 5.05 15.59
CA GLU A 568 -21.57 5.24 17.04
C GLU A 568 -20.74 6.48 17.40
N ALA A 569 -19.77 6.83 16.55
CA ALA A 569 -18.86 7.94 16.77
C ALA A 569 -19.45 9.32 16.42
N CYS A 570 -20.55 9.41 15.67
CA CYS A 570 -21.18 10.66 15.25
C CYS A 570 -22.46 10.98 16.03
N ASP A 571 -22.85 12.26 16.09
CA ASP A 571 -24.04 12.72 16.81
C ASP A 571 -25.34 12.25 16.12
N GLU A 572 -25.35 12.26 14.78
CA GLU A 572 -26.43 11.71 13.98
C GLU A 572 -25.88 10.90 12.80
N SER A 573 -26.68 9.97 12.29
CA SER A 573 -26.26 9.11 11.17
C SER A 573 -27.40 8.78 10.21
N LEU A 574 -27.05 8.47 8.97
CA LEU A 574 -27.88 7.86 7.94
C LEU A 574 -27.19 6.54 7.56
N ALA A 575 -27.70 5.40 8.00
CA ALA A 575 -27.17 4.09 7.68
C ALA A 575 -28.14 3.38 6.74
N LEU A 576 -27.71 3.11 5.51
CA LEU A 576 -28.55 2.47 4.49
C LEU A 576 -28.17 1.01 4.34
N ASP A 577 -29.17 0.14 4.27
CA ASP A 577 -28.92 -1.29 4.03
C ASP A 577 -28.75 -1.57 2.54
N GLY A 578 -27.69 -2.28 2.16
CA GLY A 578 -27.42 -2.64 0.77
C GLY A 578 -25.94 -2.79 0.40
N PRO A 579 -25.66 -3.24 -0.84
CA PRO A 579 -24.30 -3.32 -1.37
C PRO A 579 -23.62 -1.95 -1.40
N SER A 580 -22.30 -1.92 -1.21
CA SER A 580 -21.54 -0.65 -1.10
C SER A 580 -21.71 0.28 -2.30
N ALA A 581 -21.81 -0.25 -3.52
CA ALA A 581 -22.04 0.56 -4.72
C ALA A 581 -23.42 1.25 -4.71
N ASN A 582 -24.48 0.53 -4.38
CA ASN A 582 -25.83 1.10 -4.32
C ASN A 582 -26.02 2.02 -3.12
N VAL A 583 -25.36 1.74 -1.99
CA VAL A 583 -25.29 2.66 -0.84
C VAL A 583 -24.65 3.97 -1.26
N GLN A 584 -23.55 3.94 -2.01
CA GLN A 584 -22.89 5.13 -2.55
C GLN A 584 -23.84 5.91 -3.46
N GLU A 585 -24.47 5.26 -4.45
CA GLU A 585 -25.48 5.92 -5.30
C GLU A 585 -26.61 6.59 -4.50
N ALA A 586 -27.10 5.93 -3.46
CA ALA A 586 -28.10 6.49 -2.56
C ALA A 586 -27.55 7.64 -1.70
N GLN A 587 -26.27 7.65 -1.33
CA GLN A 587 -25.60 8.77 -0.65
C GLN A 587 -25.57 10.01 -1.54
N LEU A 588 -25.31 9.87 -2.85
CA LEU A 588 -25.43 11.00 -3.79
C LEU A 588 -26.87 11.55 -3.87
N VAL A 589 -27.88 10.69 -3.91
CA VAL A 589 -29.29 11.11 -3.86
C VAL A 589 -29.60 11.85 -2.56
N ALA A 590 -29.07 11.36 -1.44
CA ALA A 590 -29.23 11.99 -0.13
C ALA A 590 -28.55 13.38 -0.06
N VAL A 591 -27.36 13.53 -0.66
CA VAL A 591 -26.68 14.84 -0.81
C VAL A 591 -27.58 15.83 -1.54
N HIS A 592 -28.17 15.44 -2.67
CA HIS A 592 -29.11 16.31 -3.41
C HIS A 592 -30.38 16.62 -2.60
N ALA A 593 -30.91 15.66 -1.85
CA ALA A 593 -32.08 15.87 -0.99
C ALA A 593 -31.79 16.87 0.13
N ILE A 594 -30.60 16.81 0.74
CA ILE A 594 -30.13 17.77 1.74
C ILE A 594 -30.01 19.16 1.11
N CYS A 595 -29.40 19.29 -0.07
CA CYS A 595 -29.29 20.57 -0.79
C CYS A 595 -30.68 21.15 -1.14
N ARG A 596 -31.63 20.33 -1.61
CA ARG A 596 -33.02 20.79 -1.85
C ARG A 596 -33.69 21.31 -0.58
N SER A 597 -33.54 20.61 0.54
CA SER A 597 -34.07 21.06 1.84
C SER A 597 -33.41 22.37 2.30
N PHE A 598 -32.08 22.46 2.13
CA PHE A 598 -31.29 23.64 2.42
C PHE A 598 -31.78 24.87 1.64
N GLU A 599 -31.92 24.77 0.31
CA GLU A 599 -32.41 25.89 -0.52
C GLU A 599 -33.84 26.30 -0.14
N SER A 600 -34.73 25.32 0.08
CA SER A 600 -36.10 25.58 0.53
C SER A 600 -36.13 26.35 1.85
N ARG A 601 -35.22 26.02 2.78
CA ARG A 601 -35.08 26.72 4.06
C ARG A 601 -34.58 28.15 3.89
N LEU A 602 -33.60 28.37 3.01
CA LEU A 602 -33.09 29.72 2.71
C LEU A 602 -34.19 30.61 2.12
N GLN A 603 -34.92 30.11 1.12
CA GLN A 603 -36.04 30.86 0.53
C GLN A 603 -37.13 31.19 1.55
N ALA A 604 -37.41 30.27 2.49
CA ALA A 604 -38.32 30.53 3.59
C ALA A 604 -37.82 31.63 4.54
N ASN A 605 -36.51 31.63 4.86
CA ASN A 605 -35.87 32.67 5.65
C ASN A 605 -35.94 34.04 4.96
N ASP A 606 -35.64 34.10 3.66
CA ASP A 606 -35.69 35.35 2.89
C ASP A 606 -37.10 35.92 2.80
N ARG A 607 -38.11 35.06 2.56
CA ARG A 607 -39.52 35.48 2.56
C ARG A 607 -39.97 35.97 3.94
N ALA A 608 -39.51 35.32 5.02
CA ALA A 608 -39.81 35.76 6.38
C ALA A 608 -39.16 37.12 6.68
N ALA A 609 -37.90 37.31 6.30
CA ALA A 609 -37.18 38.58 6.46
C ALA A 609 -37.81 39.72 5.64
N ALA A 610 -38.23 39.45 4.41
CA ALA A 610 -38.94 40.40 3.56
C ALA A 610 -40.30 40.80 4.16
N ARG A 611 -41.08 39.85 4.69
CA ARG A 611 -42.35 40.13 5.38
C ARG A 611 -42.14 40.95 6.66
N ALA A 612 -41.10 40.63 7.45
CA ALA A 612 -40.76 41.40 8.64
C ALA A 612 -40.37 42.84 8.28
N SER A 613 -39.54 43.03 7.25
CA SER A 613 -39.15 44.36 6.75
C SER A 613 -40.35 45.15 6.21
N ALA A 614 -41.25 44.52 5.46
CA ALA A 614 -42.47 45.15 4.97
C ALA A 614 -43.43 45.56 6.10
N THR A 615 -43.53 44.73 7.15
CA THR A 615 -44.36 45.03 8.34
C THR A 615 -43.77 46.21 9.12
N THR A 616 -42.45 46.24 9.30
CA THR A 616 -41.75 47.38 9.92
C THR A 616 -41.92 48.65 9.10
N ALA A 617 -41.73 48.58 7.77
CA ALA A 617 -41.92 49.73 6.88
C ALA A 617 -43.36 50.25 6.89
N ALA A 618 -44.36 49.37 6.92
CA ALA A 618 -45.77 49.75 7.05
C ALA A 618 -46.08 50.40 8.41
N ALA A 619 -45.48 49.92 9.50
CA ALA A 619 -45.61 50.53 10.82
C ALA A 619 -44.95 51.93 10.88
N THR A 620 -43.78 52.10 10.24
CA THR A 620 -43.10 53.41 10.14
C THR A 620 -43.89 54.40 9.29
N LEU A 621 -44.48 53.96 8.16
CA LEU A 621 -45.35 54.78 7.32
C LEU A 621 -46.65 55.18 8.05
N SER A 622 -47.25 54.27 8.81
CA SER A 622 -48.44 54.55 9.62
C SER A 622 -48.15 55.54 10.77
N ALA A 623 -47.00 55.42 11.43
CA ALA A 623 -46.56 56.38 12.45
C ALA A 623 -46.26 57.78 11.87
N SER A 624 -45.71 57.85 10.65
CA SER A 624 -45.50 59.10 9.91
C SER A 624 -46.82 59.76 9.47
N ALA A 625 -47.80 58.97 9.04
CA ALA A 625 -49.15 59.45 8.70
C ALA A 625 -49.91 59.98 9.94
N ALA A 626 -49.75 59.32 11.11
CA ALA A 626 -50.33 59.80 12.37
C ALA A 626 -49.67 61.09 12.89
N ALA A 627 -48.38 61.30 12.62
CA ALA A 627 -47.65 62.52 12.99
C ALA A 627 -47.95 63.72 12.06
N SER A 628 -48.32 63.49 10.79
CA SER A 628 -48.70 64.56 9.85
C SER A 628 -50.15 65.04 10.00
N ALA A 629 -51.01 64.28 10.68
CA ALA A 629 -52.40 64.66 10.96
C ALA A 629 -52.57 65.62 12.17
N SER A 630 -51.48 65.97 12.89
CA SER A 630 -51.54 66.75 14.14
C SER A 630 -50.81 68.09 14.11
N VAL A 631 -50.42 68.61 12.93
CA VAL A 631 -49.81 69.95 12.82
C VAL A 631 -50.86 70.97 12.31
N PRO A 632 -51.21 72.00 13.10
CA PRO A 632 -52.12 73.04 12.65
C PRO A 632 -51.43 73.97 11.63
N VAL A 633 -52.12 74.22 10.52
CA VAL A 633 -51.73 75.14 9.45
C VAL A 633 -51.70 76.58 9.98
N THR A 634 -50.52 77.17 10.09
CA THR A 634 -50.33 78.63 10.16
C THR A 634 -49.84 79.13 8.81
N VAL A 635 -50.67 79.96 8.19
CA VAL A 635 -50.39 80.65 6.92
C VAL A 635 -49.60 81.92 7.20
N ALA A 636 -48.46 82.11 6.52
CA ALA A 636 -47.85 83.42 6.31
C ALA A 636 -47.18 83.48 4.92
N PRO A 637 -47.15 84.65 4.25
CA PRO A 637 -47.17 84.73 2.80
C PRO A 637 -45.78 84.85 2.15
N ALA A 638 -45.77 84.52 0.86
CA ALA A 638 -44.63 84.53 -0.03
C ALA A 638 -43.99 85.92 -0.22
N SER A 639 -42.65 85.92 -0.32
CA SER A 639 -41.92 86.94 -1.08
C SER A 639 -40.92 86.26 -2.01
N THR A 640 -41.13 86.51 -3.30
CA THR A 640 -40.18 86.39 -4.41
C THR A 640 -38.94 87.23 -4.08
N THR A 641 -37.70 86.85 -4.38
CA THR A 641 -36.98 86.80 -5.68
C THR A 641 -35.50 86.59 -5.24
N THR A 642 -34.58 85.86 -5.88
CA THR A 642 -33.92 86.05 -7.18
C THR A 642 -32.80 85.00 -7.25
N ALA A 643 -32.50 84.48 -8.45
CA ALA A 643 -31.35 83.62 -8.80
C ALA A 643 -30.00 84.40 -8.76
N PRO A 644 -28.86 83.93 -9.33
CA PRO A 644 -28.40 82.60 -9.79
C PRO A 644 -26.94 82.27 -9.37
N ALA A 645 -26.41 81.09 -9.75
CA ALA A 645 -25.01 80.78 -10.17
C ALA A 645 -24.74 79.25 -9.97
N GLU A 646 -24.54 78.46 -11.03
CA GLU A 646 -23.22 78.04 -11.57
C GLU A 646 -22.31 77.38 -10.50
N VAL A 647 -22.20 76.04 -10.45
CA VAL A 647 -21.22 75.13 -11.15
C VAL A 647 -19.77 75.35 -10.62
N PRO A 648 -18.83 74.36 -10.52
CA PRO A 648 -18.79 72.95 -10.97
C PRO A 648 -18.25 71.91 -9.95
N ALA A 649 -18.48 70.62 -10.24
CA ALA A 649 -17.47 69.55 -10.47
C ALA A 649 -18.10 68.16 -10.25
#